data_AF-A0A922DCS7-F1
#
_entry.id   AF-A0A922DCS7-F1
#
_cell.length_a   1.000
_cell.length_b   1.000
_cell.length_c   1.000
_cell.angle_alpha   90.00
_cell.angle_beta   90.00
_cell.angle_gamma   90.00
#
_symmetry.space_group_name_H-M   'P 1'
#
loop_
_entity.id
_entity.type
_entity.pdbx_description
1 polymer ?
#
loop_
_entity_poly.entity_id
_entity_poly.type
_entity_poly.pdbx_seq_one_letter_code
_entity_poly.pdbx_strand_id
1 'polypeptide(L)'
;MDHREEDQTSTPRRSWKRKRDHSPLDHKEVHSNSKTTSASFSIAPTLPSSSEFHKDYDVYLHFMGEDTCRTFVDHIYYALVRAGIDTFLYDVGLFKGEGVSSQLRNAIQGSRISIVVLSKNYASSKWGLDELVEILHCKKTKGCIVLPIFYHINPSDVRWQTGPLAKAFANHEDRFGRDTKLVQRWREALQQVTRLSRWKARNANGFDATLVDSVVSKVLRLKAIDLNVAMDPRREDSDAEEIKTLLNLGTSDVHIVGIYGMAGICKTTLARAVYNQVRGEFEGSSILSYITEISKVPNVDQGIILMKKNLQYKRVLVILDDVDHLIQLEVLAGSSEWFGPGSRVIATARDGYLLSQMQVNEKYRVDDLESYLHFVRNASNIPPRIEDDHELMIGATLAETANHSGWDLTKSVAIGSHESNFTTGQSPLSFSKSNSNSWDHDVFLSFRGEDRIRGEDIRKSFLSHLISALELAGIRVFLDSINLERGENIPDGLLKAIGRSRISIVVFSKCYAYSEWCLDELVEILHCTNTKGHSLIPIFHKVKPTHVRYQTEEFDKAFVLHESNSQVDAERVRRWRETLTKAADCSGWDLESDANGFEAKLIERVVEDVLCKVNLVGIGSYTKKIKDLLKLGTAEVRAVGIYGKAGMGKTTLAKITYKQICDRFEGSSFLSDIEEISVEPDGLVRLQKHLLRDILKMENFKIDSIHEGIDLIKESLQGKKVLVVLDNVNHIKQLHALAGNSEWLGPGSRILATTRDELLLTRLGVHGKFKVEELNYWESFKVFNWYAFGKVDAREGYLELSIRAVEQAGGVPLALKALGSFLQGRSIDVWKRVLEYLESESSQGDPENT
;
A
#
# COMPACT_ATOMS: atom_id res chain seq x y z
N MET A 1 -44.92 -0.10 -65.34
CA MET A 1 -45.10 -1.56 -65.47
C MET A 1 -44.00 -2.20 -64.65
N ASP A 2 -44.43 -3.08 -63.75
CA ASP A 2 -43.70 -3.61 -62.61
C ASP A 2 -42.51 -4.53 -62.92
N HIS A 3 -41.61 -4.56 -61.91
CA HIS A 3 -40.70 -5.65 -61.49
C HIS A 3 -39.52 -6.00 -62.43
N ARG A 4 -38.29 -6.30 -61.97
CA ARG A 4 -37.78 -6.80 -60.66
C ARG A 4 -36.24 -6.62 -60.58
N GLU A 5 -35.75 -6.41 -59.36
CA GLU A 5 -34.48 -6.84 -58.70
C GLU A 5 -33.15 -6.92 -59.47
N GLU A 6 -32.15 -6.15 -58.99
CA GLU A 6 -30.97 -6.62 -58.22
C GLU A 6 -30.04 -5.41 -58.00
N ASP A 7 -29.56 -5.17 -56.77
CA ASP A 7 -28.54 -4.15 -56.51
C ASP A 7 -27.48 -4.68 -55.53
N GLN A 8 -26.32 -5.00 -56.10
CA GLN A 8 -25.01 -5.02 -55.45
C GLN A 8 -24.34 -3.69 -55.79
N THR A 9 -23.90 -2.88 -54.81
CA THR A 9 -22.87 -1.88 -55.10
C THR A 9 -21.91 -1.66 -53.93
N SER A 10 -20.68 -2.08 -54.19
CA SER A 10 -19.42 -1.51 -53.71
C SER A 10 -19.29 0.00 -54.00
N THR A 11 -18.72 0.74 -53.06
CA THR A 11 -18.42 2.18 -53.10
C THR A 11 -17.18 2.53 -53.93
N PRO A 12 -17.16 3.74 -54.56
CA PRO A 12 -15.90 4.44 -54.79
C PRO A 12 -15.92 5.94 -54.41
N ARG A 13 -14.70 6.44 -54.17
CA ARG A 13 -14.28 7.82 -53.86
C ARG A 13 -14.64 8.85 -54.94
N ARG A 14 -14.86 10.12 -54.54
CA ARG A 14 -14.24 11.31 -55.17
C ARG A 14 -14.35 12.61 -54.35
N SER A 15 -13.33 13.44 -54.57
CA SER A 15 -12.90 14.72 -53.97
C SER A 15 -13.76 15.96 -54.27
N TRP A 16 -13.66 17.02 -53.46
CA TRP A 16 -13.74 18.42 -53.93
C TRP A 16 -12.76 19.37 -53.22
N LYS A 17 -12.27 20.36 -53.99
CA LYS A 17 -11.20 21.34 -53.72
C LYS A 17 -11.75 22.67 -53.17
N ARG A 18 -10.82 23.43 -52.55
CA ARG A 18 -10.83 24.84 -52.09
C ARG A 18 -11.57 25.88 -52.96
N LYS A 19 -12.08 26.94 -52.30
CA LYS A 19 -11.92 28.35 -52.72
C LYS A 19 -11.79 29.28 -51.49
N ARG A 20 -10.89 30.26 -51.59
CA ARG A 20 -10.77 31.47 -50.73
C ARG A 20 -11.57 32.58 -51.41
N ASP A 21 -12.08 33.55 -50.65
CA ASP A 21 -12.16 34.95 -51.08
C ASP A 21 -12.18 35.90 -49.86
N HIS A 22 -11.65 37.11 -50.05
CA HIS A 22 -11.28 38.11 -49.05
C HIS A 22 -12.32 39.24 -48.90
N SER A 23 -12.53 39.71 -47.65
CA SER A 23 -12.72 41.12 -47.20
C SER A 23 -13.99 41.92 -47.63
N PRO A 24 -14.28 43.13 -47.08
CA PRO A 24 -14.30 43.59 -45.67
C PRO A 24 -15.45 44.60 -45.32
N LEU A 25 -15.49 45.03 -44.04
CA LEU A 25 -15.95 46.32 -43.48
C LEU A 25 -17.45 46.63 -43.18
N ASP A 26 -17.61 47.16 -41.96
CA ASP A 26 -18.46 48.25 -41.47
C ASP A 26 -19.99 48.10 -41.33
N HIS A 27 -20.44 48.20 -40.07
CA HIS A 27 -21.62 48.99 -39.75
C HIS A 27 -21.41 49.82 -38.48
N LYS A 28 -21.49 51.15 -38.66
CA LYS A 28 -21.65 52.17 -37.62
C LYS A 28 -23.06 52.14 -37.05
N GLU A 29 -23.12 52.37 -35.74
CA GLU A 29 -24.28 52.61 -34.89
C GLU A 29 -25.03 53.92 -35.17
N VAL A 30 -26.14 54.08 -34.42
CA VAL A 30 -26.77 55.30 -33.85
C VAL A 30 -28.21 55.51 -34.38
N HIS A 31 -29.27 55.68 -33.59
CA HIS A 31 -29.59 55.48 -32.17
C HIS A 31 -31.10 55.74 -31.95
N SER A 32 -31.58 55.38 -30.76
CA SER A 32 -32.65 56.01 -29.95
C SER A 32 -34.09 55.49 -30.14
N ASN A 33 -34.94 55.34 -29.11
CA ASN A 33 -34.78 55.09 -27.68
C ASN A 33 -36.20 54.81 -27.14
N SER A 34 -36.38 53.77 -26.30
CA SER A 34 -37.28 53.73 -25.12
C SER A 34 -37.76 52.31 -24.80
N LYS A 35 -37.29 51.76 -23.66
CA LYS A 35 -38.11 51.19 -22.57
C LYS A 35 -37.20 50.60 -21.47
N THR A 36 -37.23 51.31 -20.35
CA THR A 36 -37.05 50.97 -18.93
C THR A 36 -36.29 49.69 -18.52
N THR A 37 -35.24 49.96 -17.73
CA THR A 37 -34.12 49.16 -17.24
C THR A 37 -34.44 48.10 -16.19
N SER A 38 -34.04 46.86 -16.46
CA SER A 38 -33.75 45.81 -15.47
C SER A 38 -32.25 45.77 -15.17
N ALA A 39 -31.84 46.14 -13.96
CA ALA A 39 -30.46 46.00 -13.50
C ALA A 39 -30.23 44.57 -12.99
N SER A 40 -29.56 43.76 -13.81
CA SER A 40 -28.98 42.47 -13.41
C SER A 40 -27.67 42.73 -12.66
N PHE A 41 -27.70 42.62 -11.35
CA PHE A 41 -26.51 42.49 -10.50
C PHE A 41 -25.92 41.08 -10.68
N SER A 42 -25.01 40.93 -11.64
CA SER A 42 -24.08 39.81 -11.69
C SER A 42 -22.96 40.07 -10.68
N ILE A 43 -23.17 39.67 -9.43
CA ILE A 43 -22.08 39.54 -8.46
C ILE A 43 -21.35 38.25 -8.84
N ALA A 44 -20.30 38.39 -9.65
CA ALA A 44 -19.24 37.40 -9.70
C ALA A 44 -18.72 37.20 -8.27
N PRO A 45 -18.50 35.97 -7.79
CA PRO A 45 -17.66 35.78 -6.62
C PRO A 45 -16.29 36.33 -7.00
N THR A 46 -15.94 37.48 -6.44
CA THR A 46 -14.57 37.98 -6.43
C THR A 46 -13.69 36.87 -5.92
N LEU A 47 -12.93 36.25 -6.83
CA LEU A 47 -11.81 35.39 -6.48
C LEU A 47 -10.95 36.18 -5.49
N PRO A 48 -10.63 35.62 -4.31
CA PRO A 48 -9.58 36.20 -3.50
C PRO A 48 -8.30 36.24 -4.34
N SER A 49 -7.73 37.44 -4.42
CA SER A 49 -6.48 37.73 -5.08
C SER A 49 -5.37 36.84 -4.54
N SER A 50 -4.70 36.11 -5.45
CA SER A 50 -3.30 35.69 -5.39
C SER A 50 -2.73 35.39 -3.99
N SER A 51 -2.93 34.16 -3.53
CA SER A 51 -1.89 33.41 -2.84
C SER A 51 -1.78 32.03 -3.51
N GLU A 52 -0.82 31.89 -4.42
CA GLU A 52 -0.46 30.59 -4.97
C GLU A 52 -0.01 29.70 -3.79
N PHE A 53 -0.80 28.70 -3.46
CA PHE A 53 -0.37 27.63 -2.55
C PHE A 53 0.81 26.90 -3.20
N HIS A 54 2.03 27.25 -2.82
CA HIS A 54 3.23 26.48 -3.15
C HIS A 54 3.15 25.13 -2.43
N LYS A 55 2.87 24.05 -3.18
CA LYS A 55 2.97 22.69 -2.66
C LYS A 55 4.38 22.17 -2.93
N ASP A 56 5.17 22.00 -1.88
CA ASP A 56 6.49 21.37 -1.95
C ASP A 56 6.32 19.84 -2.07
N TYR A 57 7.08 19.22 -2.97
CA TYR A 57 7.06 17.76 -3.18
C TYR A 57 8.38 17.15 -2.69
N ASP A 58 8.34 15.92 -2.16
CA ASP A 58 9.57 15.19 -1.83
C ASP A 58 10.32 14.79 -3.11
N VAL A 59 9.58 14.32 -4.12
CA VAL A 59 10.13 13.76 -5.36
C VAL A 59 9.44 14.32 -6.60
N TYR A 60 10.23 14.78 -7.57
CA TYR A 60 9.82 14.96 -8.97
C TYR A 60 10.20 13.72 -9.77
N LEU A 61 9.21 12.99 -10.30
CA LEU A 61 9.45 11.80 -11.12
C LEU A 61 9.38 12.16 -12.61
N HIS A 62 10.55 12.27 -13.23
CA HIS A 62 10.72 12.62 -14.64
C HIS A 62 10.99 11.38 -15.49
N PHE A 63 10.25 11.24 -16.58
CA PHE A 63 10.36 10.14 -17.54
C PHE A 63 9.82 10.60 -18.90
N MET A 64 10.16 9.86 -19.96
CA MET A 64 9.65 10.15 -21.30
C MET A 64 9.23 8.87 -22.02
N GLY A 65 8.02 8.90 -22.59
CA GLY A 65 7.43 7.82 -23.38
C GLY A 65 6.17 7.25 -22.73
N GLU A 66 5.12 7.10 -23.53
CA GLU A 66 3.83 6.52 -23.12
C GLU A 66 4.00 5.08 -22.60
N ASP A 67 4.88 4.30 -23.24
CA ASP A 67 5.11 2.89 -22.91
C ASP A 67 5.72 2.66 -21.51
N THR A 68 6.58 3.57 -21.03
CA THR A 68 7.22 3.46 -19.71
C THR A 68 6.38 4.06 -18.60
N CYS A 69 5.48 5.00 -18.92
CA CYS A 69 4.63 5.70 -17.97
C CYS A 69 3.72 4.74 -17.20
N ARG A 70 3.13 3.79 -17.91
CA ARG A 70 2.08 2.90 -17.41
C ARG A 70 2.59 1.50 -17.02
N THR A 71 3.91 1.31 -17.04
CA THR A 71 4.56 0.03 -16.75
C THR A 71 5.61 0.14 -15.66
N PHE A 72 6.76 0.78 -15.90
CA PHE A 72 7.82 0.85 -14.90
C PHE A 72 7.72 2.09 -14.00
N VAL A 73 7.33 3.22 -14.57
CA VAL A 73 7.28 4.51 -13.87
C VAL A 73 6.11 4.57 -12.89
N ASP A 74 4.95 4.01 -13.25
CA ASP A 74 3.81 3.90 -12.34
C ASP A 74 4.14 3.01 -11.15
N HIS A 75 4.84 1.88 -11.34
CA HIS A 75 5.32 1.08 -10.20
C HIS A 75 6.24 1.87 -9.28
N ILE A 76 7.16 2.69 -9.80
CA ILE A 76 7.98 3.61 -8.97
C ILE A 76 7.08 4.59 -8.23
N TYR A 77 6.16 5.26 -8.94
CA TYR A 77 5.27 6.26 -8.37
C TYR A 77 4.45 5.69 -7.21
N TYR A 78 3.72 4.61 -7.44
CA TYR A 78 2.89 3.99 -6.42
C TYR A 78 3.72 3.41 -5.28
N ALA A 79 4.92 2.88 -5.54
CA ALA A 79 5.80 2.42 -4.47
C ALA A 79 6.32 3.56 -3.59
N LEU A 80 6.65 4.72 -4.17
CA LEU A 80 7.03 5.92 -3.41
C LEU A 80 5.85 6.46 -2.58
N VAL A 81 4.66 6.54 -3.18
CA VAL A 81 3.44 6.98 -2.49
C VAL A 81 3.10 6.05 -1.32
N ARG A 82 3.18 4.72 -1.52
CA ARG A 82 2.99 3.72 -0.44
C ARG A 82 4.02 3.86 0.69
N ALA A 83 5.22 4.32 0.37
CA ALA A 83 6.27 4.60 1.34
C ALA A 83 6.12 5.97 2.04
N GLY A 84 5.02 6.70 1.81
CA GLY A 84 4.76 8.00 2.42
C GLY A 84 5.62 9.14 1.84
N ILE A 85 6.00 9.05 0.56
CA ILE A 85 6.82 10.05 -0.13
C ILE A 85 5.92 10.87 -1.06
N ASP A 86 5.78 12.17 -0.83
CA ASP A 86 4.98 13.05 -1.68
C ASP A 86 5.67 13.21 -3.04
N THR A 87 5.12 12.55 -4.06
CA THR A 87 5.75 12.44 -5.36
C THR A 87 4.90 13.15 -6.39
N PHE A 88 5.50 14.11 -7.10
CA PHE A 88 4.91 14.69 -8.29
C PHE A 88 5.16 13.78 -9.50
N LEU A 89 4.07 13.31 -10.12
CA LEU A 89 4.09 12.60 -11.39
C LEU A 89 3.41 13.47 -12.45
N TYR A 90 4.14 13.84 -13.50
CA TYR A 90 3.59 14.60 -14.60
C TYR A 90 2.99 13.65 -15.66
N ASP A 91 1.67 13.70 -15.85
CA ASP A 91 1.02 13.05 -17.00
C ASP A 91 1.14 13.97 -18.22
N VAL A 92 1.90 13.52 -19.21
CA VAL A 92 2.17 14.24 -20.47
C VAL A 92 0.88 14.47 -21.28
N GLY A 93 -0.25 13.85 -20.89
CA GLY A 93 -1.55 13.96 -21.59
C GLY A 93 -2.33 15.27 -21.45
N LEU A 94 -1.99 16.19 -20.52
CA LEU A 94 -2.92 17.26 -20.12
C LEU A 94 -2.61 18.70 -20.60
N PHE A 95 -1.46 18.99 -21.22
CA PHE A 95 -1.18 20.34 -21.75
C PHE A 95 -0.49 20.32 -23.12
N LYS A 96 -1.22 20.74 -24.17
CA LYS A 96 -0.66 21.13 -25.47
C LYS A 96 -0.44 22.66 -25.48
N GLY A 97 0.72 23.11 -24.98
CA GLY A 97 1.19 24.51 -25.09
C GLY A 97 2.61 24.54 -25.67
N GLU A 98 3.25 25.71 -25.81
CA GLU A 98 4.68 25.83 -26.17
C GLU A 98 5.54 26.11 -24.92
N GLY A 99 6.44 25.18 -24.55
CA GLY A 99 7.43 25.31 -23.47
C GLY A 99 7.02 24.73 -22.11
N VAL A 100 8.01 24.47 -21.24
CA VAL A 100 7.81 23.98 -19.86
C VAL A 100 6.84 24.91 -19.12
N SER A 101 5.66 24.41 -18.76
CA SER A 101 4.62 25.21 -18.10
C SER A 101 5.15 25.77 -16.78
N SER A 102 4.61 26.92 -16.35
CA SER A 102 4.97 27.52 -15.05
C SER A 102 4.74 26.53 -13.90
N GLN A 103 3.66 25.75 -13.97
CA GLN A 103 3.35 24.68 -13.03
C GLN A 103 4.44 23.59 -12.98
N LEU A 104 4.95 23.16 -14.14
CA LEU A 104 5.99 22.14 -14.21
C LEU A 104 7.32 22.65 -13.70
N ARG A 105 7.66 23.90 -14.03
CA ARG A 105 8.83 24.59 -13.47
C ARG A 105 8.73 24.70 -11.96
N ASN A 106 7.58 25.09 -11.43
CA ASN A 106 7.34 25.17 -9.99
C ASN A 106 7.46 23.78 -9.32
N ALA A 107 6.93 22.72 -9.93
CA ALA A 107 7.06 21.36 -9.41
C ALA A 107 8.53 20.88 -9.38
N ILE A 108 9.28 21.08 -10.46
CA ILE A 108 10.73 20.77 -10.51
C ILE A 108 11.49 21.57 -9.45
N GLN A 109 11.14 22.84 -9.29
CA GLN A 109 11.82 23.76 -8.40
C GLN A 109 11.46 23.60 -6.92
N GLY A 110 10.25 23.12 -6.61
CA GLY A 110 9.78 22.79 -5.27
C GLY A 110 10.04 21.33 -4.87
N SER A 111 10.62 20.53 -5.76
CA SER A 111 10.97 19.14 -5.48
C SER A 111 12.40 19.00 -4.98
N ARG A 112 12.58 18.24 -3.90
CA ARG A 112 13.90 18.03 -3.27
C ARG A 112 14.75 17.01 -4.02
N ILE A 113 14.11 15.95 -4.51
CA ILE A 113 14.75 14.88 -5.28
C ILE A 113 14.09 14.84 -6.67
N SER A 114 14.88 14.83 -7.73
CA SER A 114 14.40 14.57 -9.09
C SER A 114 14.89 13.19 -9.55
N ILE A 115 13.96 12.26 -9.75
CA ILE A 115 14.26 10.95 -10.34
C ILE A 115 14.12 11.09 -11.85
N VAL A 116 15.16 10.70 -12.60
CA VAL A 116 15.21 10.83 -14.06
C VAL A 116 15.30 9.44 -14.68
N VAL A 117 14.19 8.94 -15.23
CA VAL A 117 14.11 7.63 -15.88
C VAL A 117 14.50 7.76 -17.35
N LEU A 118 15.72 7.32 -17.66
CA LEU A 118 16.29 7.32 -19.01
C LEU A 118 15.98 5.98 -19.68
N SER A 119 15.19 6.03 -20.76
CA SER A 119 14.77 4.88 -21.57
C SER A 119 15.29 4.98 -23.00
N LYS A 120 15.12 3.92 -23.80
CA LYS A 120 15.50 3.89 -25.23
C LYS A 120 14.86 5.02 -26.05
N ASN A 121 13.63 5.40 -25.70
CA ASN A 121 12.86 6.41 -26.44
C ASN A 121 12.92 7.80 -25.79
N TYR A 122 13.70 7.96 -24.72
CA TYR A 122 13.70 9.17 -23.90
C TYR A 122 13.97 10.46 -24.69
N ALA A 123 14.96 10.42 -25.59
CA ALA A 123 15.37 11.58 -26.38
C ALA A 123 14.43 11.89 -27.56
N SER A 124 13.37 11.12 -27.79
CA SER A 124 12.47 11.33 -28.95
C SER A 124 11.64 12.61 -28.83
N SER A 125 11.47 13.13 -27.61
CA SER A 125 10.68 14.33 -27.33
C SER A 125 11.58 15.50 -26.96
N LYS A 126 11.38 16.63 -27.65
CA LYS A 126 12.02 17.92 -27.31
C LYS A 126 11.71 18.32 -25.86
N TRP A 127 10.46 18.14 -25.43
CA TRP A 127 9.97 18.57 -24.13
C TRP A 127 10.73 17.91 -22.98
N GLY A 128 10.95 16.60 -23.08
CA GLY A 128 11.70 15.86 -22.08
C GLY A 128 13.15 16.30 -21.98
N LEU A 129 13.76 16.69 -23.11
CA LEU A 129 15.12 17.21 -23.13
C LEU A 129 15.20 18.62 -22.52
N ASP A 130 14.20 19.47 -22.76
CA ASP A 130 14.09 20.80 -22.14
C ASP A 130 13.85 20.70 -20.62
N GLU A 131 13.01 19.77 -20.17
CA GLU A 131 12.81 19.47 -18.75
C GLU A 131 14.09 18.97 -18.08
N LEU A 132 14.84 18.07 -18.72
CA LEU A 132 16.12 17.60 -18.19
C LEU A 132 17.11 18.76 -17.99
N VAL A 133 17.14 19.69 -18.93
CA VAL A 133 17.96 20.91 -18.81
C VAL A 133 17.53 21.73 -17.59
N GLU A 134 16.23 21.89 -17.35
CA GLU A 134 15.69 22.60 -16.18
C GLU A 134 16.01 21.87 -14.86
N ILE A 135 15.86 20.54 -14.80
CA ILE A 135 16.23 19.73 -13.63
C ILE A 135 17.71 19.93 -13.28
N LEU A 136 18.59 19.86 -14.27
CA LEU A 136 20.03 20.06 -14.07
C LEU A 136 20.39 21.50 -13.73
N HIS A 137 19.60 22.47 -14.19
CA HIS A 137 19.73 23.86 -13.76
C HIS A 137 19.34 24.02 -12.29
N CYS A 138 18.18 23.49 -11.88
CA CYS A 138 17.71 23.46 -10.49
C CYS A 138 18.73 22.80 -9.55
N LYS A 139 19.37 21.72 -10.00
CA LYS A 139 20.46 21.07 -9.26
C LYS A 139 21.61 22.04 -8.96
N LYS A 140 22.01 22.85 -9.94
CA LYS A 140 23.13 23.79 -9.79
C LYS A 140 22.77 24.99 -8.93
N THR A 141 21.54 25.48 -9.02
CA THR A 141 21.12 26.73 -8.38
C THR A 141 20.49 26.54 -7.00
N LYS A 142 19.76 25.43 -6.79
CA LYS A 142 19.03 25.14 -5.54
C LYS A 142 19.53 23.90 -4.81
N GLY A 143 20.48 23.16 -5.37
CA GLY A 143 21.08 22.00 -4.72
C GLY A 143 20.22 20.74 -4.72
N CYS A 144 19.16 20.65 -5.54
CA CYS A 144 18.31 19.46 -5.59
C CYS A 144 19.10 18.19 -5.96
N ILE A 145 18.66 17.05 -5.41
CA ILE A 145 19.30 15.76 -5.66
C ILE A 145 18.74 15.20 -6.96
N VAL A 146 19.60 14.71 -7.86
CA VAL A 146 19.16 14.11 -9.11
C VAL A 146 19.59 12.65 -9.14
N LEU A 147 18.62 11.75 -9.31
CA LEU A 147 18.81 10.30 -9.34
C LEU A 147 18.50 9.75 -10.74
N PRO A 148 19.52 9.53 -11.58
CA PRO A 148 19.31 8.89 -12.88
C PRO A 148 19.05 7.38 -12.72
N ILE A 149 18.02 6.88 -13.40
CA ILE A 149 17.71 5.47 -13.58
C ILE A 149 17.90 5.14 -15.06
N PHE A 150 18.72 4.14 -15.37
CA PHE A 150 18.98 3.72 -16.74
C PHE A 150 18.15 2.47 -17.05
N TYR A 151 16.95 2.68 -17.58
CA TYR A 151 15.97 1.62 -17.85
C TYR A 151 16.11 1.08 -19.27
N HIS A 152 16.53 -0.19 -19.41
CA HIS A 152 16.82 -0.85 -20.69
C HIS A 152 17.74 -0.08 -21.65
N ILE A 153 18.65 0.73 -21.12
CA ILE A 153 19.60 1.51 -21.91
C ILE A 153 20.98 1.54 -21.26
N ASN A 154 22.04 1.51 -22.06
CA ASN A 154 23.39 1.65 -21.55
C ASN A 154 23.70 3.14 -21.26
N PRO A 155 24.30 3.46 -20.10
CA PRO A 155 24.72 4.83 -19.81
C PRO A 155 25.72 5.43 -20.80
N SER A 156 26.50 4.59 -21.49
CA SER A 156 27.39 5.01 -22.59
C SER A 156 26.60 5.52 -23.79
N ASP A 157 25.51 4.84 -24.15
CA ASP A 157 24.62 5.26 -25.24
C ASP A 157 23.92 6.58 -24.91
N VAL A 158 23.53 6.78 -23.64
CA VAL A 158 23.02 8.07 -23.17
C VAL A 158 24.08 9.16 -23.24
N ARG A 159 25.30 8.88 -22.76
CA ARG A 159 26.39 9.86 -22.66
C ARG A 159 26.86 10.34 -24.03
N TRP A 160 26.93 9.44 -25.00
CA TRP A 160 27.45 9.74 -26.34
C TRP A 160 26.34 9.87 -27.39
N GLN A 161 25.07 9.74 -26.98
CA GLN A 161 23.90 9.76 -27.86
C GLN A 161 24.01 8.75 -29.03
N THR A 162 24.51 7.56 -28.73
CA THR A 162 24.69 6.44 -29.67
C THR A 162 23.59 5.39 -29.51
N GLY A 163 23.60 4.36 -30.35
CA GLY A 163 22.67 3.24 -30.23
C GLY A 163 21.20 3.69 -30.33
N PRO A 164 20.32 3.34 -29.37
CA PRO A 164 18.89 3.69 -29.41
C PRO A 164 18.59 5.19 -29.52
N LEU A 165 19.49 6.08 -29.04
CA LEU A 165 19.27 7.53 -29.05
C LEU A 165 19.73 8.20 -30.35
N ALA A 166 20.53 7.53 -31.18
CA ALA A 166 21.15 8.13 -32.36
C ALA A 166 20.09 8.65 -33.35
N LYS A 167 19.04 7.86 -33.60
CA LYS A 167 17.93 8.24 -34.48
C LYS A 167 17.18 9.47 -33.99
N ALA A 168 16.95 9.55 -32.68
CA ALA A 168 16.26 10.70 -32.08
C ALA A 168 17.06 12.00 -32.24
N PHE A 169 18.37 11.94 -32.01
CA PHE A 169 19.24 13.12 -32.19
C PHE A 169 19.41 13.52 -33.65
N ALA A 170 19.49 12.57 -34.59
CA ALA A 170 19.50 12.88 -36.02
C ALA A 170 18.22 13.64 -36.45
N ASN A 171 17.05 13.22 -35.95
CA ASN A 171 15.78 13.90 -36.22
C ASN A 171 15.74 15.32 -35.63
N HIS A 172 16.29 15.51 -34.42
CA HIS A 172 16.35 16.83 -33.80
C HIS A 172 17.33 17.76 -34.51
N GLU A 173 18.44 17.25 -35.02
CA GLU A 173 19.41 18.01 -35.82
C GLU A 173 18.82 18.44 -37.16
N ASP A 174 18.07 17.56 -37.83
CA ASP A 174 17.35 17.92 -39.05
C ASP A 174 16.29 19.02 -38.78
N ARG A 175 15.53 18.87 -37.69
CA ARG A 175 14.41 19.77 -37.36
C ARG A 175 14.85 21.11 -36.76
N PHE A 176 15.91 21.12 -35.95
CA PHE A 176 16.36 22.27 -35.16
C PHE A 176 17.79 22.69 -35.44
N GLY A 177 18.45 22.16 -36.48
CA GLY A 177 19.87 22.42 -36.78
C GLY A 177 20.25 23.89 -37.00
N ARG A 178 19.28 24.78 -37.25
CA ARG A 178 19.50 26.24 -37.28
C ARG A 178 19.74 26.84 -35.88
N ASP A 179 19.27 26.20 -34.82
CA ASP A 179 19.54 26.53 -33.43
C ASP A 179 20.55 25.53 -32.85
N THR A 180 21.80 25.65 -33.31
CA THR A 180 22.90 24.78 -32.91
C THR A 180 23.13 24.81 -31.40
N LYS A 181 22.73 25.90 -30.72
CA LYS A 181 22.85 26.05 -29.26
C LYS A 181 21.83 25.17 -28.51
N LEU A 182 20.63 24.98 -29.04
CA LEU A 182 19.59 24.17 -28.40
C LEU A 182 19.96 22.68 -28.35
N VAL A 183 20.31 22.09 -29.50
CA VAL A 183 20.71 20.66 -29.56
C VAL A 183 21.96 20.41 -28.72
N GLN A 184 22.90 21.36 -28.73
CA GLN A 184 24.10 21.29 -27.91
C GLN A 184 23.78 21.29 -26.41
N ARG A 185 22.83 22.11 -25.95
CA ARG A 185 22.36 22.08 -24.54
C ARG A 185 21.79 20.73 -24.15
N TRP A 186 21.04 20.07 -25.04
CA TRP A 186 20.52 18.72 -24.78
C TRP A 186 21.63 17.67 -24.69
N ARG A 187 22.62 17.73 -25.59
CA ARG A 187 23.81 16.86 -25.54
C ARG A 187 24.56 17.03 -24.21
N GLU A 188 24.78 18.26 -23.79
CA GLU A 188 25.43 18.58 -22.52
C GLU A 188 24.64 18.11 -21.31
N ALA A 189 23.30 18.22 -21.34
CA ALA A 189 22.44 17.73 -20.27
C ALA A 189 22.54 16.21 -20.10
N LEU A 190 22.48 15.44 -21.18
CA LEU A 190 22.64 13.98 -21.14
C LEU A 190 24.05 13.55 -20.70
N GLN A 191 25.08 14.29 -21.11
CA GLN A 191 26.44 14.08 -20.61
C GLN A 191 26.58 14.41 -19.13
N GLN A 192 25.91 15.46 -18.64
CA GLN A 192 25.93 15.85 -17.24
C GLN A 192 25.20 14.84 -16.37
N VAL A 193 23.97 14.45 -16.73
CA VAL A 193 23.17 13.50 -15.94
C VAL A 193 23.86 12.15 -15.79
N THR A 194 24.60 11.70 -16.82
CA THR A 194 25.40 10.46 -16.77
C THR A 194 26.64 10.56 -15.88
N ARG A 195 27.14 11.78 -15.60
CA ARG A 195 28.29 12.03 -14.69
C ARG A 195 27.87 12.16 -13.22
N LEU A 196 26.60 12.37 -12.92
CA LEU A 196 26.09 12.49 -11.54
C LEU A 196 26.16 11.16 -10.75
N SER A 197 26.51 10.05 -11.41
CA SER A 197 26.40 8.70 -10.85
C SER A 197 27.51 8.32 -9.85
N ARG A 198 27.30 8.58 -8.56
CA ARG A 198 27.75 7.66 -7.48
C ARG A 198 26.74 6.54 -7.22
N TRP A 199 25.50 6.72 -7.68
CA TRP A 199 24.42 5.73 -7.71
C TRP A 199 24.24 5.25 -9.15
N LYS A 200 24.34 3.93 -9.37
CA LYS A 200 24.03 3.28 -10.65
C LYS A 200 22.92 2.27 -10.41
N ALA A 201 21.67 2.76 -10.28
CA ALA A 201 20.50 1.90 -10.37
C ALA A 201 20.43 1.36 -11.81
N ARG A 202 20.89 0.13 -11.98
CA ARG A 202 20.68 -0.70 -13.16
C ARG A 202 19.90 -1.91 -12.72
N ASN A 203 19.07 -2.44 -13.59
CA ASN A 203 18.39 -3.71 -13.35
C ASN A 203 19.40 -4.87 -13.43
N ALA A 204 20.18 -5.09 -12.36
CA ALA A 204 21.31 -6.02 -12.33
C ALA A 204 20.88 -7.49 -12.46
N ASN A 205 19.68 -7.82 -11.97
CA ASN A 205 19.13 -9.18 -11.97
C ASN A 205 18.02 -9.36 -13.02
N GLY A 206 17.65 -8.28 -13.71
CA GLY A 206 16.60 -8.26 -14.73
C GLY A 206 15.18 -8.06 -14.21
N PHE A 207 14.91 -8.01 -12.90
CA PHE A 207 13.56 -7.85 -12.33
C PHE A 207 13.26 -6.40 -11.89
N ASP A 208 12.20 -5.82 -12.44
CA ASP A 208 11.81 -4.43 -12.21
C ASP A 208 11.39 -4.16 -10.77
N ALA A 209 10.70 -5.10 -10.10
CA ALA A 209 10.33 -4.98 -8.68
C ALA A 209 11.54 -4.69 -7.77
N THR A 210 12.64 -5.43 -7.94
CA THR A 210 13.86 -5.23 -7.14
C THR A 210 14.52 -3.86 -7.37
N LEU A 211 14.42 -3.34 -8.59
CA LEU A 211 14.92 -2.02 -8.94
C LEU A 211 14.05 -0.93 -8.30
N VAL A 212 12.73 -1.10 -8.32
CA VAL A 212 11.79 -0.19 -7.64
C VAL A 212 12.06 -0.14 -6.14
N ASP A 213 12.20 -1.29 -5.47
CA ASP A 213 12.51 -1.35 -4.04
C ASP A 213 13.84 -0.67 -3.70
N SER A 214 14.85 -0.85 -4.55
CA SER A 214 16.15 -0.19 -4.41
C SER A 214 16.03 1.34 -4.52
N VAL A 215 15.20 1.82 -5.46
CA VAL A 215 14.92 3.25 -5.64
C VAL A 215 14.19 3.81 -4.43
N VAL A 216 13.11 3.17 -3.98
CA VAL A 216 12.34 3.60 -2.79
C VAL A 216 13.24 3.63 -1.56
N SER A 217 14.02 2.58 -1.33
CA SER A 217 14.98 2.52 -0.22
C SER A 217 16.01 3.64 -0.29
N LYS A 218 16.50 3.97 -1.48
CA LYS A 218 17.44 5.08 -1.68
C LYS A 218 16.79 6.42 -1.39
N VAL A 219 15.56 6.64 -1.85
CA VAL A 219 14.81 7.89 -1.60
C VAL A 219 14.49 8.03 -0.12
N LEU A 220 14.05 6.96 0.57
CA LEU A 220 13.82 6.98 2.02
C LEU A 220 15.09 7.34 2.80
N ARG A 221 16.24 6.77 2.42
CA ARG A 221 17.54 7.15 3.03
C ARG A 221 17.87 8.62 2.80
N LEU A 222 17.58 9.16 1.61
CA LEU A 222 17.82 10.57 1.30
C LEU A 222 16.83 11.50 2.02
N LYS A 223 15.57 11.07 2.20
CA LYS A 223 14.56 11.78 2.99
C LYS A 223 14.92 11.79 4.48
N ALA A 224 15.45 10.68 5.01
CA ALA A 224 15.90 10.54 6.39
C ALA A 224 17.13 11.39 6.76
N ILE A 225 17.86 11.92 5.77
CA ILE A 225 18.97 12.86 5.99
C ILE A 225 18.47 14.26 6.41
N ASP A 226 17.17 14.54 6.27
CA ASP A 226 16.58 15.89 6.41
C ASP A 226 15.33 15.96 7.30
N LEU A 227 14.98 14.90 8.04
CA LEU A 227 13.90 14.97 9.04
C LEU A 227 14.40 15.72 10.30
N ASN A 228 14.62 17.03 10.16
CA ASN A 228 14.35 17.97 11.24
C ASN A 228 12.83 17.94 11.45
N VAL A 229 12.39 17.21 12.47
CA VAL A 229 10.98 17.14 12.86
C VAL A 229 10.70 18.31 13.78
N ALA A 230 9.75 19.16 13.39
CA ALA A 230 9.07 20.03 14.32
C ALA A 230 8.26 19.17 15.31
N MET A 231 8.71 19.12 16.56
CA MET A 231 7.89 18.83 17.74
C MET A 231 7.57 20.15 18.45
N ASP A 232 6.69 20.13 19.44
CA ASP A 232 6.36 21.29 20.27
C ASP A 232 7.66 21.96 20.81
N PRO A 233 7.97 23.21 20.43
CA PRO A 233 9.22 23.90 20.78
C PRO A 233 9.49 23.94 22.28
N ARG A 234 8.44 23.85 23.11
CA ARG A 234 8.55 23.99 24.56
C ARG A 234 9.13 22.76 25.27
N ARG A 235 9.05 21.57 24.66
CA ARG A 235 9.51 20.30 25.26
C ARG A 235 10.93 19.93 24.78
N GLU A 236 11.27 20.25 23.53
CA GLU A 236 12.60 20.00 22.94
C GLU A 236 13.72 20.78 23.65
N ASP A 237 13.47 22.03 24.04
CA ASP A 237 14.50 22.85 24.69
C ASP A 237 14.85 22.37 26.11
N SER A 238 13.92 21.79 26.86
CA SER A 238 14.20 21.30 28.23
C SER A 238 15.03 20.02 28.21
N ASP A 239 14.57 19.01 27.47
CA ASP A 239 15.21 17.68 27.45
C ASP A 239 16.56 17.71 26.69
N ALA A 240 16.67 18.52 25.63
CA ALA A 240 17.94 18.69 24.91
C ALA A 240 18.97 19.44 25.75
N GLU A 241 18.57 20.43 26.55
CA GLU A 241 19.49 21.18 27.42
C GLU A 241 19.98 20.33 28.60
N GLU A 242 19.13 19.45 29.12
CA GLU A 242 19.51 18.45 30.11
C GLU A 242 20.55 17.47 29.53
N ILE A 243 20.32 16.94 28.32
CA ILE A 243 21.30 16.06 27.66
C ILE A 243 22.61 16.79 27.33
N LYS A 244 22.57 18.08 26.94
CA LYS A 244 23.79 18.87 26.77
C LYS A 244 24.59 19.01 28.05
N THR A 245 23.90 19.17 29.17
CA THR A 245 24.52 19.22 30.49
C THR A 245 25.20 17.88 30.80
N LEU A 246 24.52 16.76 30.51
CA LEU A 246 25.08 15.40 30.64
C LEU A 246 26.25 15.14 29.67
N LEU A 247 26.29 15.79 28.50
CA LEU A 247 27.42 15.71 27.58
C LEU A 247 28.67 16.41 28.13
N ASN A 248 28.56 17.28 29.14
CA ASN A 248 29.69 17.91 29.82
C ASN A 248 30.76 18.48 28.86
N LEU A 249 30.38 19.35 27.94
CA LEU A 249 31.22 19.78 26.79
C LEU A 249 32.51 20.53 27.17
N GLY A 250 32.64 20.98 28.43
CA GLY A 250 33.78 21.77 28.93
C GLY A 250 35.01 20.96 29.34
N THR A 251 34.95 19.63 29.29
CA THR A 251 36.04 18.74 29.73
C THR A 251 36.77 18.07 28.57
N SER A 252 38.06 17.77 28.77
CA SER A 252 38.92 17.13 27.77
C SER A 252 38.87 15.60 27.77
N ASP A 253 38.03 14.97 28.61
CA ASP A 253 37.81 13.53 28.59
C ASP A 253 36.93 13.10 27.40
N VAL A 254 36.84 11.79 27.18
CA VAL A 254 35.90 11.19 26.23
C VAL A 254 34.67 10.76 27.02
N HIS A 255 33.50 11.27 26.62
CA HIS A 255 32.27 11.11 27.39
C HIS A 255 31.17 10.43 26.56
N ILE A 256 30.50 9.44 27.13
CA ILE A 256 29.46 8.64 26.48
C ILE A 256 28.14 8.79 27.24
N VAL A 257 27.11 9.29 26.56
CA VAL A 257 25.75 9.48 27.11
C VAL A 257 24.80 8.48 26.47
N GLY A 258 24.05 7.76 27.29
CA GLY A 258 23.07 6.77 26.85
C GLY A 258 21.63 7.28 26.94
N ILE A 259 20.90 7.36 25.81
CA ILE A 259 19.47 7.73 25.78
C ILE A 259 18.63 6.47 25.60
N TYR A 260 17.66 6.22 26.48
CA TYR A 260 16.79 5.05 26.39
C TYR A 260 15.31 5.33 26.68
N GLY A 261 14.45 4.38 26.29
CA GLY A 261 13.00 4.57 26.25
C GLY A 261 12.33 3.79 25.11
N MET A 262 11.00 3.80 25.05
CA MET A 262 10.23 2.96 24.13
C MET A 262 10.40 3.31 22.64
N ALA A 263 10.15 2.37 21.74
CA ALA A 263 10.24 2.63 20.30
C ALA A 263 9.08 3.56 19.84
N GLY A 264 9.42 4.65 19.15
CA GLY A 264 8.48 5.71 18.75
C GLY A 264 8.46 6.93 19.68
N ILE A 265 9.16 6.88 20.82
CA ILE A 265 9.17 7.95 21.85
C ILE A 265 10.09 9.13 21.53
N CYS A 266 10.53 9.26 20.28
CA CYS A 266 11.41 10.35 19.82
C CYS A 266 12.87 10.35 20.37
N LYS A 267 13.42 9.25 20.90
CA LYS A 267 14.85 9.16 21.29
C LYS A 267 15.82 9.57 20.18
N THR A 268 15.62 9.01 18.98
CA THR A 268 16.43 9.34 17.79
C THR A 268 16.29 10.81 17.43
N THR A 269 15.09 11.37 17.59
CA THR A 269 14.81 12.80 17.38
C THR A 269 15.56 13.66 18.39
N LEU A 270 15.52 13.30 19.67
CA LEU A 270 16.18 14.01 20.77
C LEU A 270 17.72 13.96 20.66
N ALA A 271 18.28 12.77 20.38
CA ALA A 271 19.70 12.60 20.13
C ALA A 271 20.17 13.46 18.93
N ARG A 272 19.36 13.49 17.87
CA ARG A 272 19.65 14.27 16.65
C ARG A 272 19.50 15.77 16.87
N ALA A 273 18.56 16.21 17.70
CA ALA A 273 18.40 17.61 18.11
C ALA A 273 19.66 18.10 18.85
N VAL A 274 20.11 17.35 19.86
CA VAL A 274 21.35 17.66 20.61
C VAL A 274 22.56 17.66 19.67
N TYR A 275 22.69 16.65 18.80
CA TYR A 275 23.78 16.59 17.82
C TYR A 275 23.80 17.81 16.90
N ASN A 276 22.66 18.23 16.38
CA ASN A 276 22.59 19.41 15.51
C ASN A 276 23.03 20.69 16.23
N GLN A 277 22.74 20.80 17.53
CA GLN A 277 23.08 21.96 18.34
C GLN A 277 24.58 22.02 18.68
N VAL A 278 25.25 20.87 18.90
CA VAL A 278 26.64 20.84 19.42
C VAL A 278 27.69 20.38 18.40
N ARG A 279 27.30 19.80 17.25
CA ARG A 279 28.24 19.25 16.25
C ARG A 279 29.27 20.26 15.72
N GLY A 280 28.96 21.55 15.76
CA GLY A 280 29.85 22.62 15.29
C GLY A 280 31.13 22.78 16.13
N GLU A 281 31.16 22.21 17.33
CA GLU A 281 32.29 22.27 18.25
C GLU A 281 33.32 21.14 18.06
N PHE A 282 33.05 20.19 17.16
CA PHE A 282 33.84 18.98 16.95
C PHE A 282 34.54 18.98 15.58
N GLU A 283 35.73 18.39 15.50
CA GLU A 283 36.52 18.30 14.26
C GLU A 283 35.94 17.32 13.24
N GLY A 284 35.10 16.40 13.72
CA GLY A 284 34.35 15.46 12.91
C GLY A 284 33.13 14.96 13.65
N SER A 285 32.03 14.74 12.94
CA SER A 285 30.82 14.24 13.56
C SER A 285 30.08 13.27 12.64
N SER A 286 29.43 12.27 13.21
CA SER A 286 28.73 11.23 12.44
C SER A 286 27.53 10.68 13.20
N ILE A 287 26.50 10.28 12.46
CA ILE A 287 25.34 9.53 12.96
C ILE A 287 25.35 8.16 12.29
N LEU A 288 25.43 7.11 13.10
CA LEU A 288 25.41 5.72 12.65
C LEU A 288 24.03 5.14 13.00
N SER A 289 23.13 5.06 12.01
CA SER A 289 21.81 4.41 12.13
C SER A 289 21.82 3.03 11.45
N TYR A 290 20.90 2.13 11.86
CA TYR A 290 20.73 0.78 11.30
C TYR A 290 21.93 -0.18 11.55
N ILE A 291 22.31 -0.34 12.82
CA ILE A 291 23.54 -1.05 13.23
C ILE A 291 23.39 -2.60 13.22
N THR A 292 22.21 -3.12 12.84
CA THR A 292 21.79 -4.53 13.02
C THR A 292 22.49 -5.57 12.12
N GLU A 293 23.32 -5.17 11.15
CA GLU A 293 23.96 -6.09 10.19
C GLU A 293 25.48 -6.28 10.35
N ILE A 294 26.12 -5.64 11.34
CA ILE A 294 27.60 -5.63 11.48
C ILE A 294 28.19 -7.02 11.74
N SER A 295 27.44 -7.91 12.41
CA SER A 295 27.89 -9.28 12.70
C SER A 295 28.05 -10.18 11.45
N LYS A 296 27.63 -9.73 10.27
CA LYS A 296 27.72 -10.46 9.00
C LYS A 296 28.82 -9.94 8.06
N VAL A 297 29.57 -8.90 8.45
CA VAL A 297 30.59 -8.27 7.60
C VAL A 297 31.92 -9.03 7.71
N PRO A 298 32.50 -9.56 6.62
CA PRO A 298 33.85 -10.12 6.67
C PRO A 298 34.89 -9.01 6.91
N ASN A 299 35.92 -9.28 7.74
CA ASN A 299 37.04 -8.39 8.08
C ASN A 299 36.75 -7.23 9.07
N VAL A 300 35.88 -7.42 10.06
CA VAL A 300 35.58 -6.43 11.12
C VAL A 300 36.86 -5.91 11.83
N ASP A 301 37.85 -6.79 12.07
CA ASP A 301 39.08 -6.45 12.79
C ASP A 301 39.93 -5.37 12.09
N GLN A 302 40.00 -5.40 10.76
CA GLN A 302 40.71 -4.37 9.99
C GLN A 302 39.99 -3.01 10.07
N GLY A 303 38.66 -3.02 10.07
CA GLY A 303 37.85 -1.81 10.23
C GLY A 303 38.08 -1.15 11.59
N ILE A 304 38.11 -1.95 12.66
CA ILE A 304 38.40 -1.49 14.03
C ILE A 304 39.79 -0.83 14.13
N ILE A 305 40.82 -1.47 13.58
CA ILE A 305 42.20 -0.93 13.59
C ILE A 305 42.27 0.42 12.86
N LEU A 306 41.57 0.54 11.72
CA LEU A 306 41.49 1.77 10.94
C LEU A 306 40.73 2.87 11.68
N MET A 307 39.64 2.56 12.38
CA MET A 307 38.91 3.54 13.18
C MET A 307 39.77 4.05 14.34
N LYS A 308 40.37 3.16 15.14
CA LYS A 308 41.22 3.55 16.27
C LYS A 308 42.38 4.46 15.82
N LYS A 309 43.09 4.08 14.75
CA LYS A 309 44.22 4.87 14.23
C LYS A 309 43.82 6.28 13.77
N ASN A 310 42.62 6.44 13.20
CA ASN A 310 42.18 7.69 12.58
C ASN A 310 41.41 8.62 13.54
N LEU A 311 40.87 8.08 14.64
CA LEU A 311 40.01 8.82 15.57
C LEU A 311 40.71 9.14 16.92
N GLN A 312 41.77 8.41 17.30
CA GLN A 312 42.48 8.56 18.59
C GLN A 312 43.07 9.95 18.89
N TYR A 313 43.17 10.84 17.89
CA TYR A 313 43.71 12.20 18.06
C TYR A 313 42.72 13.30 17.67
N LYS A 314 41.47 12.95 17.35
CA LYS A 314 40.47 13.91 16.87
C LYS A 314 39.37 14.08 17.91
N ARG A 315 38.95 15.32 18.12
CA ARG A 315 37.77 15.65 18.92
C ARG A 315 36.51 15.38 18.09
N VAL A 316 35.82 14.27 18.33
CA VAL A 316 34.68 13.84 17.48
C VAL A 316 33.37 13.68 18.24
N LEU A 317 32.25 13.86 17.53
CA LEU A 317 30.90 13.61 18.03
C LEU A 317 30.24 12.47 17.26
N VAL A 318 29.92 11.36 17.93
CA VAL A 318 29.34 10.18 17.28
C VAL A 318 27.98 9.84 17.91
N ILE A 319 26.94 9.70 17.09
CA ILE A 319 25.68 9.08 17.53
C ILE A 319 25.64 7.62 17.07
N LEU A 320 25.38 6.72 18.00
CA LEU A 320 25.01 5.34 17.74
C LEU A 320 23.49 5.22 17.92
N ASP A 321 22.77 5.11 16.81
CA ASP A 321 21.32 5.16 16.77
C ASP A 321 20.70 3.76 16.68
N ASP A 322 19.69 3.49 17.51
CA ASP A 322 18.99 2.20 17.69
C ASP A 322 19.94 1.02 17.98
N VAL A 323 20.79 1.16 18.99
CA VAL A 323 21.66 0.09 19.46
C VAL A 323 20.82 -1.00 20.12
N ASP A 324 20.94 -2.24 19.62
CA ASP A 324 20.17 -3.40 20.10
C ASP A 324 21.05 -4.60 20.55
N HIS A 325 22.37 -4.54 20.38
CA HIS A 325 23.29 -5.60 20.80
C HIS A 325 24.65 -5.07 21.31
N LEU A 326 25.24 -5.71 22.33
CA LEU A 326 26.49 -5.27 22.96
C LEU A 326 27.68 -5.22 21.99
N ILE A 327 27.78 -6.23 21.11
CA ILE A 327 28.80 -6.31 20.05
C ILE A 327 28.81 -5.07 19.14
N GLN A 328 27.66 -4.46 18.86
CA GLN A 328 27.60 -3.25 18.03
C GLN A 328 28.33 -2.07 18.67
N LEU A 329 28.26 -1.99 19.99
CA LEU A 329 28.92 -0.98 20.79
C LEU A 329 30.41 -1.27 20.91
N GLU A 330 30.79 -2.53 21.13
CA GLU A 330 32.20 -2.94 21.17
C GLU A 330 32.92 -2.68 19.84
N VAL A 331 32.23 -2.89 18.71
CA VAL A 331 32.80 -2.73 17.37
C VAL A 331 32.84 -1.26 16.91
N LEU A 332 31.89 -0.41 17.33
CA LEU A 332 31.77 0.97 16.83
C LEU A 332 32.20 2.07 17.82
N ALA A 333 32.12 1.78 19.11
CA ALA A 333 32.50 2.71 20.18
C ALA A 333 33.67 2.20 21.02
N GLY A 334 33.98 0.90 21.01
CA GLY A 334 35.16 0.33 21.65
C GLY A 334 35.36 0.80 23.10
N SER A 335 36.59 1.17 23.45
CA SER A 335 36.92 1.90 24.69
C SER A 335 37.10 3.39 24.40
N SER A 336 37.03 4.23 25.45
CA SER A 336 37.28 5.67 25.37
C SER A 336 38.62 6.03 24.69
N GLU A 337 39.59 5.11 24.68
CA GLU A 337 40.89 5.26 24.01
C GLU A 337 40.83 5.29 22.47
N TRP A 338 39.68 4.99 21.87
CA TRP A 338 39.51 5.04 20.41
C TRP A 338 39.37 6.46 19.88
N PHE A 339 39.06 7.41 20.76
CA PHE A 339 38.74 8.78 20.42
C PHE A 339 39.74 9.76 21.04
N GLY A 340 39.96 10.90 20.38
CA GLY A 340 40.82 11.96 20.91
C GLY A 340 40.18 12.70 22.09
N PRO A 341 40.99 13.41 22.89
CA PRO A 341 40.50 14.22 24.02
C PRO A 341 39.33 15.13 23.65
N GLY A 342 38.31 15.20 24.50
CA GLY A 342 37.12 16.04 24.33
C GLY A 342 36.04 15.46 23.39
N SER A 343 36.16 14.19 23.00
CA SER A 343 35.16 13.52 22.13
C SER A 343 33.89 13.13 22.88
N ARG A 344 32.76 13.08 22.18
CA ARG A 344 31.44 12.74 22.75
C ARG A 344 30.76 11.65 21.94
N VAL A 345 30.15 10.69 22.64
CA VAL A 345 29.38 9.61 22.01
C VAL A 345 27.98 9.60 22.62
N ILE A 346 26.95 9.59 21.77
CA ILE A 346 25.56 9.45 22.19
C ILE A 346 25.06 8.10 21.70
N ALA A 347 24.67 7.21 22.61
CA ALA A 347 24.09 5.92 22.25
C ALA A 347 22.59 5.92 22.56
N THR A 348 21.75 5.71 21.54
CA THR A 348 20.32 5.49 21.78
C THR A 348 20.02 4.00 21.84
N ALA A 349 19.30 3.56 22.85
CA ALA A 349 18.92 2.16 23.02
C ALA A 349 17.45 2.05 23.42
N ARG A 350 16.83 0.89 23.16
CA ARG A 350 15.45 0.61 23.62
C ARG A 350 15.38 0.15 25.07
N ASP A 351 16.52 -0.25 25.61
CA ASP A 351 16.69 -0.80 26.95
C ASP A 351 17.87 -0.13 27.67
N GLY A 352 17.62 0.38 28.86
CA GLY A 352 18.65 0.94 29.74
C GLY A 352 19.61 -0.12 30.28
N TYR A 353 19.24 -1.41 30.27
CA TYR A 353 20.13 -2.51 30.65
C TYR A 353 21.29 -2.66 29.66
N LEU A 354 21.05 -2.56 28.35
CA LEU A 354 22.10 -2.60 27.33
C LEU A 354 23.12 -1.47 27.52
N LEU A 355 22.65 -0.27 27.85
CA LEU A 355 23.49 0.86 28.21
C LEU A 355 24.19 0.66 29.56
N SER A 356 23.63 -0.16 30.46
CA SER A 356 24.25 -0.49 31.75
C SER A 356 25.41 -1.46 31.64
N GLN A 357 25.45 -2.27 30.57
CA GLN A 357 26.58 -3.15 30.25
C GLN A 357 27.74 -2.38 29.57
N MET A 358 27.48 -1.17 29.09
CA MET A 358 28.52 -0.23 28.66
C MET A 358 29.09 0.53 29.87
N GLN A 359 30.35 0.95 29.78
CA GLN A 359 30.87 2.03 30.62
C GLN A 359 30.36 3.40 30.12
N VAL A 360 29.04 3.56 29.98
CA VAL A 360 28.43 4.89 29.74
C VAL A 360 28.65 5.74 30.98
N ASN A 361 28.96 7.02 30.75
CA ASN A 361 29.16 7.97 31.83
C ASN A 361 27.83 8.38 32.46
N GLU A 362 26.81 8.63 31.63
CA GLU A 362 25.50 9.12 32.06
C GLU A 362 24.36 8.48 31.25
N LYS A 363 23.13 8.44 31.81
CA LYS A 363 21.94 7.89 31.15
C LYS A 363 20.74 8.81 31.25
N TYR A 364 19.95 8.88 30.18
CA TYR A 364 18.74 9.68 30.07
C TYR A 364 17.54 8.84 29.58
N ARG A 365 16.40 8.93 30.27
CA ARG A 365 15.18 8.15 29.97
C ARG A 365 14.09 9.04 29.38
N VAL A 366 13.43 8.58 28.31
CA VAL A 366 12.30 9.30 27.67
C VAL A 366 10.98 8.56 27.95
N ASP A 367 9.96 9.25 28.50
CA ASP A 367 8.66 8.68 28.94
C ASP A 367 7.43 9.38 28.27
N ASP A 368 6.57 8.62 27.55
CA ASP A 368 5.25 9.02 27.00
C ASP A 368 4.44 7.79 26.49
N LEU A 369 4.09 6.86 27.39
CA LEU A 369 3.42 5.58 27.08
C LEU A 369 1.88 5.68 27.05
N GLU A 370 1.33 6.64 27.80
CA GLU A 370 -0.11 6.69 28.14
C GLU A 370 -1.00 7.08 26.95
N SER A 371 -0.56 8.04 26.13
CA SER A 371 -1.34 8.55 25.00
C SER A 371 -1.63 7.48 23.93
N TYR A 372 -0.67 6.57 23.70
CA TYR A 372 -0.82 5.48 22.73
C TYR A 372 -1.69 4.34 23.26
N LEU A 373 -1.55 4.00 24.54
CA LEU A 373 -2.38 2.99 25.20
C LEU A 373 -3.84 3.45 25.35
N HIS A 374 -4.07 4.74 25.52
CA HIS A 374 -5.41 5.33 25.54
C HIS A 374 -6.21 5.08 24.25
N PHE A 375 -5.56 5.12 23.08
CA PHE A 375 -6.20 4.77 21.80
C PHE A 375 -6.58 3.28 21.73
N VAL A 376 -5.71 2.39 22.22
CA VAL A 376 -5.97 0.93 22.28
C VAL A 376 -7.10 0.62 23.28
N ARG A 377 -7.16 1.31 24.43
CA ARG A 377 -8.24 1.21 25.43
C ARG A 377 -9.61 1.55 24.85
N ASN A 378 -9.71 2.63 24.08
CA ASN A 378 -10.96 3.06 23.45
C ASN A 378 -11.46 2.10 22.37
N ALA A 379 -10.56 1.37 21.71
CA ALA A 379 -10.93 0.34 20.74
C ALA A 379 -11.47 -0.95 21.41
N SER A 380 -11.17 -1.17 22.69
CA SER A 380 -11.46 -2.40 23.44
C SER A 380 -12.57 -2.27 24.49
N ASN A 381 -13.21 -1.09 24.65
CA ASN A 381 -14.31 -0.85 25.61
C ASN A 381 -13.93 -1.07 27.10
N ILE A 382 -12.71 -0.71 27.49
CA ILE A 382 -12.30 -0.65 28.92
C ILE A 382 -12.70 0.74 29.46
N PRO A 383 -13.43 0.86 30.59
CA PRO A 383 -13.95 2.14 31.05
C PRO A 383 -12.83 3.09 31.54
N PRO A 384 -12.94 4.41 31.27
CA PRO A 384 -11.96 5.40 31.70
C PRO A 384 -12.12 5.74 33.19
N ARG A 385 -10.99 6.00 33.86
CA ARG A 385 -10.94 6.52 35.23
C ARG A 385 -11.37 8.00 35.23
N ILE A 386 -12.26 8.36 36.14
CA ILE A 386 -12.57 9.76 36.48
C ILE A 386 -11.44 10.22 37.40
N GLU A 387 -10.61 11.15 36.93
CA GLU A 387 -9.70 11.89 37.81
C GLU A 387 -10.42 13.17 38.23
N ASP A 388 -10.75 13.25 39.52
CA ASP A 388 -11.21 14.47 40.15
C ASP A 388 -10.03 15.43 40.30
N ASP A 389 -10.23 16.65 39.78
CA ASP A 389 -9.40 17.83 40.01
C ASP A 389 -9.19 18.06 41.51
N HIS A 390 -7.93 18.22 41.96
CA HIS A 390 -7.54 19.27 42.90
C HIS A 390 -6.01 19.48 42.93
N GLU A 391 -5.65 20.69 42.56
CA GLU A 391 -4.33 21.31 42.50
C GLU A 391 -3.64 21.52 43.88
N LEU A 392 -2.31 21.68 43.81
CA LEU A 392 -1.40 22.49 44.65
C LEU A 392 -0.70 21.91 45.91
N MET A 393 0.61 21.64 45.70
CA MET A 393 1.78 22.26 46.36
C MET A 393 2.35 21.76 47.71
N ILE A 394 3.69 21.96 47.79
CA ILE A 394 4.67 21.82 48.90
C ILE A 394 5.27 20.41 49.00
N GLY A 395 6.57 20.16 48.93
CA GLY A 395 7.78 20.99 49.02
C GLY A 395 8.91 20.10 49.58
N ALA A 396 10.10 20.18 48.99
CA ALA A 396 11.27 19.36 49.33
C ALA A 396 11.80 19.60 50.77
N THR A 397 12.26 18.55 51.48
CA THR A 397 13.36 18.65 52.47
C THR A 397 13.99 17.26 52.80
N LEU A 398 15.28 17.14 52.48
CA LEU A 398 16.41 16.45 53.15
C LEU A 398 16.25 15.08 53.85
N ALA A 399 16.97 14.10 53.29
CA ALA A 399 18.15 13.40 53.84
C ALA A 399 18.26 13.05 55.35
N GLU A 400 18.74 11.80 55.54
CA GLU A 400 19.67 11.30 56.57
C GLU A 400 19.21 10.17 57.51
N THR A 401 19.88 9.02 57.29
CA THR A 401 20.53 8.12 58.27
C THR A 401 19.74 7.04 59.02
N ALA A 402 20.05 5.80 58.60
CA ALA A 402 20.78 4.76 59.34
C ALA A 402 20.07 3.84 60.35
N ASN A 403 20.35 2.53 60.14
CA ASN A 403 20.39 1.42 61.09
C ASN A 403 19.04 0.98 61.70
N HIS A 404 18.67 -0.30 61.80
CA HIS A 404 19.45 -1.45 62.29
C HIS A 404 18.84 -2.81 61.88
N SER A 405 19.72 -3.83 61.82
CA SER A 405 19.51 -5.29 62.08
C SER A 405 18.58 -6.10 61.16
N GLY A 406 18.94 -7.29 60.65
CA GLY A 406 20.11 -8.15 60.85
C GLY A 406 19.73 -9.62 60.53
N TRP A 407 20.73 -10.41 60.09
CA TRP A 407 20.86 -11.88 60.27
C TRP A 407 19.89 -12.79 59.46
N ASP A 408 20.22 -13.88 58.74
CA ASP A 408 21.44 -14.68 58.53
C ASP A 408 21.35 -15.49 57.22
N LEU A 409 22.49 -16.00 56.78
CA LEU A 409 22.66 -17.13 55.87
C LEU A 409 22.31 -18.46 56.59
N THR A 410 21.90 -19.57 55.96
CA THR A 410 22.79 -20.52 55.27
C THR A 410 22.07 -21.86 55.02
N LYS A 411 22.56 -22.57 53.99
CA LYS A 411 22.78 -24.04 53.87
C LYS A 411 21.67 -24.95 53.34
N SER A 412 21.92 -25.35 52.09
CA SER A 412 21.66 -26.66 51.46
C SER A 412 21.96 -27.87 52.36
N VAL A 413 21.14 -28.93 52.28
CA VAL A 413 21.55 -30.36 52.27
C VAL A 413 20.50 -31.20 51.52
N ALA A 414 20.85 -31.61 50.30
CA ALA A 414 21.01 -32.99 49.79
C ALA A 414 20.07 -34.17 50.21
N ILE A 415 19.66 -34.91 49.15
CA ILE A 415 19.58 -36.39 48.98
C ILE A 415 18.30 -37.15 49.40
N GLY A 416 17.81 -37.96 48.45
CA GLY A 416 17.05 -39.19 48.71
C GLY A 416 15.99 -39.50 47.63
N SER A 417 16.37 -39.84 46.39
CA SER A 417 16.36 -41.22 45.85
C SER A 417 15.05 -42.00 46.02
N HIS A 418 14.35 -42.28 44.91
CA HIS A 418 13.82 -43.61 44.60
C HIS A 418 13.45 -43.72 43.10
N GLU A 419 14.27 -44.47 42.36
CA GLU A 419 13.91 -45.07 41.08
C GLU A 419 12.98 -46.26 41.32
N SER A 420 11.97 -46.42 40.47
CA SER A 420 11.52 -47.75 40.03
C SER A 420 10.98 -47.65 38.60
N ASN A 421 11.64 -48.38 37.69
CA ASN A 421 11.18 -48.69 36.35
C ASN A 421 10.08 -49.74 36.39
N PHE A 422 9.05 -49.66 35.54
CA PHE A 422 8.56 -50.80 34.74
C PHE A 422 7.62 -50.32 33.62
N THR A 423 7.57 -51.16 32.59
CA THR A 423 7.25 -50.98 31.17
C THR A 423 5.76 -50.88 30.76
N THR A 424 5.56 -50.16 29.65
CA THR A 424 4.61 -50.34 28.53
C THR A 424 3.14 -50.72 28.76
N GLY A 425 2.25 -49.88 28.21
CA GLY A 425 1.07 -50.34 27.48
C GLY A 425 -0.23 -49.60 27.82
N GLN A 426 -0.59 -48.60 27.00
CA GLN A 426 -1.90 -48.50 26.32
C GLN A 426 -2.06 -47.14 25.65
N SER A 427 -2.35 -47.18 24.36
CA SER A 427 -2.60 -46.06 23.45
C SER A 427 -3.90 -45.33 23.79
N PRO A 428 -3.97 -43.99 23.64
CA PRO A 428 -5.24 -43.30 23.46
C PRO A 428 -5.52 -43.08 21.97
N LEU A 429 -6.45 -43.90 21.46
CA LEU A 429 -7.47 -43.61 20.45
C LEU A 429 -7.17 -42.48 19.45
N SER A 430 -6.79 -42.90 18.25
CA SER A 430 -6.86 -42.11 17.02
C SER A 430 -8.32 -41.71 16.73
N PHE A 431 -8.68 -40.46 17.00
CA PHE A 431 -9.80 -39.83 16.33
C PHE A 431 -9.37 -39.41 14.92
N SER A 432 -9.97 -40.05 13.94
CA SER A 432 -9.81 -39.81 12.52
C SER A 432 -9.92 -38.31 12.20
N LYS A 433 -8.82 -37.72 11.70
CA LYS A 433 -8.83 -36.45 10.98
C LYS A 433 -9.89 -36.54 9.88
N SER A 434 -11.02 -35.87 10.05
CA SER A 434 -11.89 -35.55 8.93
C SER A 434 -11.08 -34.71 7.95
N ASN A 435 -10.91 -35.20 6.72
CA ASN A 435 -10.14 -34.60 5.63
C ASN A 435 -10.30 -33.07 5.58
N SER A 436 -9.32 -32.34 6.12
CA SER A 436 -9.10 -30.96 5.74
C SER A 436 -8.40 -31.00 4.38
N ASN A 437 -9.02 -30.43 3.34
CA ASN A 437 -8.30 -30.14 2.10
C ASN A 437 -7.20 -29.11 2.43
N SER A 438 -6.01 -29.58 2.78
CA SER A 438 -4.83 -28.72 2.97
C SER A 438 -4.30 -28.32 1.60
N TRP A 439 -4.60 -27.11 1.17
CA TRP A 439 -4.01 -26.52 -0.02
C TRP A 439 -2.53 -26.19 0.23
N ASP A 440 -1.65 -26.68 -0.64
CA ASP A 440 -0.20 -26.47 -0.53
C ASP A 440 0.16 -25.00 -0.85
N HIS A 441 -0.57 -24.39 -1.79
CA HIS A 441 -0.39 -23.00 -2.22
C HIS A 441 -1.73 -22.24 -2.23
N ASP A 442 -1.65 -20.92 -2.07
CA ASP A 442 -2.83 -20.06 -2.10
C ASP A 442 -3.16 -19.64 -3.53
N VAL A 443 -2.13 -19.41 -4.36
CA VAL A 443 -2.27 -19.02 -5.77
C VAL A 443 -1.35 -19.86 -6.65
N PHE A 444 -1.87 -20.36 -7.77
CA PHE A 444 -1.11 -20.84 -8.93
C PHE A 444 -1.10 -19.76 -10.02
N LEU A 445 0.06 -19.47 -10.60
CA LEU A 445 0.19 -18.43 -11.62
C LEU A 445 0.54 -19.05 -12.98
N SER A 446 -0.39 -19.01 -13.94
CA SER A 446 -0.18 -19.43 -15.33
C SER A 446 0.09 -18.21 -16.21
N PHE A 447 1.18 -18.25 -16.96
CA PHE A 447 1.59 -17.16 -17.84
C PHE A 447 2.57 -17.68 -18.89
N ARG A 448 2.77 -16.94 -19.98
CA ARG A 448 3.90 -17.18 -20.90
C ARG A 448 4.97 -16.12 -20.72
N GLY A 449 6.16 -16.54 -20.31
CA GLY A 449 7.23 -15.62 -19.90
C GLY A 449 7.87 -14.82 -21.03
N GLU A 450 8.37 -15.47 -22.08
CA GLU A 450 9.19 -14.82 -23.12
C GLU A 450 8.42 -14.65 -24.44
N ASP A 451 8.26 -13.40 -24.88
CA ASP A 451 7.93 -13.07 -26.27
C ASP A 451 9.24 -12.92 -27.07
N ARG A 452 9.70 -14.03 -27.66
CA ARG A 452 10.94 -14.05 -28.47
C ARG A 452 10.87 -13.19 -29.73
N ILE A 453 9.68 -12.83 -30.19
CA ILE A 453 9.48 -12.02 -31.39
C ILE A 453 9.64 -10.54 -31.05
N ARG A 454 9.11 -10.11 -29.90
CA ARG A 454 9.13 -8.70 -29.46
C ARG A 454 10.26 -8.37 -28.49
N GLY A 455 10.92 -9.39 -27.92
CA GLY A 455 11.96 -9.23 -26.91
C GLY A 455 11.43 -8.75 -25.55
N GLU A 456 10.13 -8.92 -25.29
CA GLU A 456 9.49 -8.59 -24.02
C GLU A 456 9.42 -9.84 -23.13
N ASP A 457 9.88 -9.72 -21.88
CA ASP A 457 9.80 -10.79 -20.87
C ASP A 457 8.91 -10.30 -19.71
N ILE A 458 7.67 -10.78 -19.66
CA ILE A 458 6.71 -10.34 -18.63
C ILE A 458 7.12 -10.84 -17.24
N ARG A 459 7.96 -11.88 -17.14
CA ARG A 459 8.48 -12.40 -15.85
C ARG A 459 9.26 -11.34 -15.09
N LYS A 460 9.96 -10.51 -15.85
CA LYS A 460 10.90 -9.49 -15.37
C LYS A 460 10.26 -8.13 -15.10
N SER A 461 9.06 -7.90 -15.63
CA SER A 461 8.30 -6.66 -15.51
C SER A 461 7.02 -6.92 -14.70
N PHE A 462 5.86 -6.94 -15.35
CA PHE A 462 4.53 -7.07 -14.74
C PHE A 462 4.45 -8.21 -13.72
N LEU A 463 4.91 -9.41 -14.08
CA LEU A 463 4.80 -10.58 -13.21
C LEU A 463 5.65 -10.43 -11.95
N SER A 464 6.84 -9.84 -12.06
CA SER A 464 7.72 -9.60 -10.90
C SER A 464 7.05 -8.72 -9.85
N HIS A 465 6.31 -7.70 -10.31
CA HIS A 465 5.54 -6.80 -9.45
C HIS A 465 4.31 -7.50 -8.87
N LEU A 466 3.59 -8.30 -9.67
CA LEU A 466 2.44 -9.07 -9.18
C LEU A 466 2.86 -10.08 -8.10
N ILE A 467 3.94 -10.84 -8.33
CA ILE A 467 4.47 -11.80 -7.36
C ILE A 467 4.89 -11.08 -6.08
N SER A 468 5.72 -10.04 -6.21
CA SER A 468 6.17 -9.26 -5.05
C SER A 468 4.98 -8.70 -4.25
N ALA A 469 3.94 -8.19 -4.92
CA ALA A 469 2.76 -7.66 -4.26
C ALA A 469 1.93 -8.76 -3.55
N LEU A 470 1.78 -9.94 -4.16
CA LEU A 470 1.11 -11.10 -3.54
C LEU A 470 1.90 -11.61 -2.33
N GLU A 471 3.22 -11.72 -2.43
CA GLU A 471 4.11 -12.15 -1.35
C GLU A 471 4.15 -11.15 -0.19
N LEU A 472 4.22 -9.85 -0.48
CA LEU A 472 4.09 -8.78 0.53
C LEU A 472 2.73 -8.83 1.21
N ALA A 473 1.70 -9.23 0.48
CA ALA A 473 0.37 -9.51 0.99
C ALA A 473 0.27 -10.92 1.60
N GLY A 474 1.38 -11.59 1.92
CA GLY A 474 1.44 -12.88 2.64
C GLY A 474 0.81 -14.08 1.93
N ILE A 475 0.55 -13.99 0.61
CA ILE A 475 -0.06 -15.04 -0.19
C ILE A 475 1.02 -15.99 -0.70
N ARG A 476 0.86 -17.31 -0.48
CA ARG A 476 1.80 -18.31 -0.98
C ARG A 476 1.55 -18.58 -2.46
N VAL A 477 2.40 -18.03 -3.32
CA VAL A 477 2.32 -18.19 -4.77
C VAL A 477 3.16 -19.38 -5.22
N PHE A 478 2.57 -20.27 -6.03
CA PHE A 478 3.30 -21.24 -6.84
C PHE A 478 3.50 -20.67 -8.24
N LEU A 479 4.77 -20.63 -8.64
CA LEU A 479 5.18 -20.21 -9.98
C LEU A 479 5.45 -21.45 -10.81
N ASP A 480 4.89 -21.51 -12.00
CA ASP A 480 5.36 -22.46 -12.99
C ASP A 480 6.86 -22.20 -13.23
N SER A 481 7.68 -23.21 -12.94
CA SER A 481 9.11 -23.05 -12.77
C SER A 481 9.79 -22.70 -14.11
N ILE A 482 10.57 -21.62 -14.07
CA ILE A 482 11.20 -20.93 -15.20
C ILE A 482 12.13 -21.80 -16.09
N ASN A 483 12.41 -23.07 -15.76
CA ASN A 483 13.43 -23.88 -16.43
C ASN A 483 13.06 -25.37 -16.62
N LEU A 484 11.86 -25.72 -17.07
CA LEU A 484 11.62 -27.07 -17.55
C LEU A 484 11.92 -27.13 -19.06
N GLU A 485 13.04 -27.78 -19.39
CA GLU A 485 13.46 -28.05 -20.76
C GLU A 485 12.41 -28.89 -21.52
N ARG A 486 12.34 -28.63 -22.83
CA ARG A 486 11.46 -29.29 -23.80
C ARG A 486 11.42 -30.81 -23.62
N GLY A 487 10.22 -31.36 -23.44
CA GLY A 487 9.93 -32.79 -23.59
C GLY A 487 8.59 -33.18 -22.99
N GLU A 488 7.69 -33.60 -23.86
CA GLU A 488 6.42 -34.33 -23.71
C GLU A 488 5.75 -34.45 -22.31
N ASN A 489 4.50 -33.95 -22.27
CA ASN A 489 3.51 -33.97 -21.19
C ASN A 489 3.78 -33.02 -20.00
N ILE A 490 2.69 -32.44 -19.47
CA ILE A 490 2.73 -31.71 -18.21
C ILE A 490 3.30 -32.67 -17.15
N PRO A 491 4.42 -32.35 -16.47
CA PRO A 491 4.92 -33.21 -15.40
C PRO A 491 3.80 -33.41 -14.38
N ASP A 492 3.55 -34.64 -13.92
CA ASP A 492 2.50 -34.95 -12.92
C ASP A 492 2.56 -34.02 -11.69
N GLY A 493 3.75 -33.49 -11.39
CA GLY A 493 3.97 -32.47 -10.36
C GLY A 493 3.24 -31.15 -10.60
N LEU A 494 3.09 -30.69 -11.85
CA LEU A 494 2.42 -29.44 -12.19
C LEU A 494 0.89 -29.57 -12.18
N LEU A 495 0.33 -30.68 -12.69
CA LEU A 495 -1.11 -30.98 -12.54
C LEU A 495 -1.49 -31.09 -11.06
N LYS A 496 -0.60 -31.68 -10.26
CA LYS A 496 -0.74 -31.75 -8.80
C LYS A 496 -0.64 -30.36 -8.15
N ALA A 497 0.24 -29.49 -8.61
CA ALA A 497 0.37 -28.12 -8.11
C ALA A 497 -0.88 -27.28 -8.40
N ILE A 498 -1.42 -27.38 -9.63
CA ILE A 498 -2.70 -26.75 -10.00
C ILE A 498 -3.80 -27.29 -9.07
N GLY A 499 -3.94 -28.62 -8.98
CA GLY A 499 -4.97 -29.25 -8.15
C GLY A 499 -4.82 -29.03 -6.63
N ARG A 500 -3.68 -28.53 -6.16
CA ARG A 500 -3.41 -28.19 -4.75
C ARG A 500 -3.31 -26.69 -4.48
N SER A 501 -3.70 -25.87 -5.44
CA SER A 501 -3.82 -24.42 -5.31
C SER A 501 -5.28 -24.00 -5.15
N ARG A 502 -5.53 -22.95 -4.35
CA ARG A 502 -6.90 -22.45 -4.11
C ARG A 502 -7.44 -21.60 -5.26
N ILE A 503 -6.55 -20.79 -5.82
CA ILE A 503 -6.85 -19.80 -6.85
C ILE A 503 -5.84 -19.98 -7.97
N SER A 504 -6.29 -19.90 -9.22
CA SER A 504 -5.41 -19.81 -10.38
C SER A 504 -5.56 -18.44 -10.99
N ILE A 505 -4.44 -17.73 -11.13
CA ILE A 505 -4.36 -16.48 -11.88
C ILE A 505 -3.77 -16.83 -13.25
N VAL A 506 -4.47 -16.44 -14.32
CA VAL A 506 -4.02 -16.66 -15.69
C VAL A 506 -3.74 -15.31 -16.34
N VAL A 507 -2.49 -15.05 -16.70
CA VAL A 507 -2.09 -13.81 -17.37
C VAL A 507 -2.09 -14.01 -18.89
N PHE A 508 -3.18 -13.59 -19.53
CA PHE A 508 -3.29 -13.59 -20.99
C PHE A 508 -2.49 -12.44 -21.59
N SER A 509 -1.45 -12.80 -22.34
CA SER A 509 -0.65 -11.90 -23.16
C SER A 509 -0.80 -12.26 -24.65
N LYS A 510 -0.29 -11.40 -25.54
CA LYS A 510 -0.32 -11.63 -27.01
C LYS A 510 0.33 -12.96 -27.42
N CYS A 511 1.31 -13.43 -26.65
CA CYS A 511 2.04 -14.66 -26.98
C CYS A 511 1.51 -15.90 -26.24
N TYR A 512 0.55 -15.77 -25.32
CA TYR A 512 0.10 -16.86 -24.44
C TYR A 512 -0.27 -18.15 -25.21
N ALA A 513 -1.10 -18.02 -26.25
CA ALA A 513 -1.57 -19.16 -27.05
C ALA A 513 -0.50 -19.81 -27.93
N TYR A 514 0.69 -19.24 -28.08
CA TYR A 514 1.81 -19.90 -28.76
C TYR A 514 2.46 -21.00 -27.89
N SER A 515 1.96 -21.22 -26.67
CA SER A 515 2.44 -22.25 -25.74
C SER A 515 1.43 -23.38 -25.69
N GLU A 516 1.78 -24.55 -26.21
CA GLU A 516 0.98 -25.76 -25.96
C GLU A 516 0.85 -26.00 -24.44
N TRP A 517 1.95 -25.75 -23.70
CA TRP A 517 1.99 -25.90 -22.25
C TRP A 517 0.99 -24.98 -21.53
N CYS A 518 1.01 -23.66 -21.80
CA CYS A 518 0.06 -22.75 -21.15
C CYS A 518 -1.40 -23.08 -21.53
N LEU A 519 -1.64 -23.57 -22.76
CA LEU A 519 -2.97 -24.01 -23.18
C LEU A 519 -3.42 -25.26 -22.43
N ASP A 520 -2.55 -26.25 -22.22
CA ASP A 520 -2.86 -27.44 -21.44
C ASP A 520 -3.04 -27.13 -19.94
N GLU A 521 -2.24 -26.22 -19.38
CA GLU A 521 -2.44 -25.73 -18.01
C GLU A 521 -3.83 -25.12 -17.84
N LEU A 522 -4.25 -24.29 -18.80
CA LEU A 522 -5.56 -23.66 -18.75
C LEU A 522 -6.69 -24.69 -18.77
N VAL A 523 -6.51 -25.79 -19.53
CA VAL A 523 -7.46 -26.91 -19.55
C VAL A 523 -7.56 -27.53 -18.15
N GLU A 524 -6.44 -27.81 -17.49
CA GLU A 524 -6.44 -28.38 -16.14
C GLU A 524 -7.01 -27.40 -15.09
N ILE A 525 -6.68 -26.12 -15.20
CA ILE A 525 -7.22 -25.07 -14.32
C ILE A 525 -8.74 -25.04 -14.42
N LEU A 526 -9.30 -25.01 -15.64
CA LEU A 526 -10.75 -25.02 -15.82
C LEU A 526 -11.39 -26.34 -15.36
N HIS A 527 -10.69 -27.47 -15.51
CA HIS A 527 -11.14 -28.73 -14.92
C HIS A 527 -11.24 -28.62 -13.40
N CYS A 528 -10.18 -28.16 -12.71
CA CYS A 528 -10.15 -27.95 -11.27
C CYS A 528 -11.18 -26.91 -10.78
N THR A 529 -11.45 -25.86 -11.55
CA THR A 529 -12.51 -24.88 -11.25
C THR A 529 -13.88 -25.54 -11.20
N ASN A 530 -14.17 -26.43 -12.15
CA ASN A 530 -15.46 -27.11 -12.23
C ASN A 530 -15.62 -28.26 -11.22
N THR A 531 -14.52 -28.94 -10.85
CA THR A 531 -14.61 -30.16 -10.01
C THR A 531 -14.21 -29.97 -8.55
N LYS A 532 -13.30 -29.02 -8.25
CA LYS A 532 -12.70 -28.84 -6.91
C LYS A 532 -13.04 -27.50 -6.25
N GLY A 533 -13.85 -26.66 -6.90
CA GLY A 533 -14.21 -25.33 -6.37
C GLY A 533 -13.05 -24.31 -6.43
N HIS A 534 -12.08 -24.56 -7.32
CA HIS A 534 -10.91 -23.70 -7.56
C HIS A 534 -11.35 -22.38 -8.22
N SER A 535 -10.95 -21.22 -7.69
CA SER A 535 -11.28 -19.93 -8.34
C SER A 535 -10.30 -19.62 -9.47
N LEU A 536 -10.81 -19.30 -10.66
CA LEU A 536 -10.02 -18.76 -11.77
C LEU A 536 -10.13 -17.23 -11.80
N ILE A 537 -9.00 -16.53 -11.97
CA ILE A 537 -8.92 -15.08 -12.18
C ILE A 537 -8.13 -14.81 -13.46
N PRO A 538 -8.79 -14.49 -14.59
CA PRO A 538 -8.10 -14.08 -15.80
C PRO A 538 -7.62 -12.63 -15.69
N ILE A 539 -6.38 -12.37 -16.13
CA ILE A 539 -5.80 -11.04 -16.27
C ILE A 539 -5.49 -10.83 -17.75
N PHE A 540 -6.06 -9.79 -18.35
CA PHE A 540 -5.85 -9.45 -19.75
C PHE A 540 -4.77 -8.36 -19.84
N HIS A 541 -3.52 -8.79 -20.06
CA HIS A 541 -2.36 -7.91 -20.12
C HIS A 541 -2.03 -7.55 -21.57
N LYS A 542 -2.29 -6.30 -21.95
CA LYS A 542 -2.09 -5.76 -23.32
C LYS A 542 -2.79 -6.59 -24.42
N VAL A 543 -3.90 -7.25 -24.07
CA VAL A 543 -4.76 -8.06 -24.94
C VAL A 543 -6.20 -7.78 -24.55
N LYS A 544 -7.12 -7.70 -25.52
CA LYS A 544 -8.54 -7.55 -25.22
C LYS A 544 -9.18 -8.91 -24.85
N PRO A 545 -10.11 -8.96 -23.88
CA PRO A 545 -10.84 -10.19 -23.54
C PRO A 545 -11.53 -10.82 -24.75
N THR A 546 -12.04 -10.01 -25.68
CA THR A 546 -12.69 -10.46 -26.91
C THR A 546 -11.73 -11.20 -27.84
N HIS A 547 -10.46 -10.82 -27.90
CA HIS A 547 -9.49 -11.50 -28.76
C HIS A 547 -9.11 -12.88 -28.18
N VAL A 548 -9.13 -13.03 -26.85
CA VAL A 548 -8.98 -14.33 -26.19
C VAL A 548 -10.24 -15.19 -26.40
N ARG A 549 -11.43 -14.60 -26.19
CA ARG A 549 -12.74 -15.27 -26.29
C ARG A 549 -13.04 -15.83 -27.67
N TYR A 550 -12.73 -15.06 -28.71
CA TYR A 550 -13.00 -15.43 -30.10
C TYR A 550 -11.73 -15.87 -30.86
N GLN A 551 -10.61 -15.99 -30.14
CA GLN A 551 -9.29 -16.38 -30.67
C GLN A 551 -8.90 -15.62 -31.94
N THR A 552 -9.00 -14.29 -31.92
CA THR A 552 -8.67 -13.41 -33.06
C THR A 552 -7.26 -12.81 -32.94
N GLU A 553 -6.79 -12.15 -34.00
CA GLU A 553 -5.47 -11.49 -34.05
C GLU A 553 -4.29 -12.45 -33.77
N GLU A 554 -3.53 -12.23 -32.69
CA GLU A 554 -2.35 -13.04 -32.35
C GLU A 554 -2.75 -14.45 -31.89
N PHE A 555 -3.94 -14.63 -31.32
CA PHE A 555 -4.44 -15.95 -30.95
C PHE A 555 -4.77 -16.78 -32.19
N ASP A 556 -5.36 -16.16 -33.22
CA ASP A 556 -5.64 -16.83 -34.49
C ASP A 556 -4.35 -17.34 -35.14
N LYS A 557 -3.33 -16.46 -35.22
CA LYS A 557 -2.00 -16.83 -35.73
C LYS A 557 -1.36 -17.98 -34.95
N ALA A 558 -1.53 -18.01 -33.63
CA ALA A 558 -1.03 -19.10 -32.79
C ALA A 558 -1.73 -20.42 -33.11
N PHE A 559 -3.05 -20.42 -33.31
CA PHE A 559 -3.78 -21.64 -33.65
C PHE A 559 -3.50 -22.15 -35.05
N VAL A 560 -3.30 -21.28 -36.04
CA VAL A 560 -2.85 -21.69 -37.38
C VAL A 560 -1.54 -22.47 -37.32
N LEU A 561 -0.61 -22.07 -36.44
CA LEU A 561 0.63 -22.81 -36.21
C LEU A 561 0.38 -24.19 -35.59
N HIS A 562 -0.44 -24.27 -34.56
CA HIS A 562 -0.76 -25.55 -33.90
C HIS A 562 -1.49 -26.52 -34.82
N GLU A 563 -2.44 -26.03 -35.61
CA GLU A 563 -3.18 -26.84 -36.59
C GLU A 563 -2.30 -27.36 -37.73
N SER A 564 -1.20 -26.64 -38.04
CA SER A 564 -0.19 -27.09 -39.00
C SER A 564 0.83 -28.08 -38.43
N ASN A 565 0.87 -28.27 -37.11
CA ASN A 565 1.82 -29.16 -36.44
C ASN A 565 1.27 -30.59 -36.39
N SER A 566 1.92 -31.53 -37.10
CA SER A 566 1.49 -32.93 -37.17
C SER A 566 1.54 -33.69 -35.84
N GLN A 567 2.20 -33.14 -34.82
CA GLN A 567 2.25 -33.71 -33.46
C GLN A 567 1.05 -33.29 -32.59
N VAL A 568 0.22 -32.35 -33.03
CA VAL A 568 -0.94 -31.87 -32.29
C VAL A 568 -2.21 -32.39 -32.96
N ASP A 569 -3.00 -33.17 -32.22
CA ASP A 569 -4.27 -33.66 -32.75
C ASP A 569 -5.37 -32.56 -32.75
N ALA A 570 -6.33 -32.70 -33.69
CA ALA A 570 -7.40 -31.73 -33.87
C ALA A 570 -8.33 -31.61 -32.66
N GLU A 571 -8.47 -32.68 -31.86
CA GLU A 571 -9.33 -32.68 -30.67
C GLU A 571 -8.71 -31.88 -29.51
N ARG A 572 -7.38 -31.92 -29.37
CA ARG A 572 -6.61 -31.09 -28.43
C ARG A 572 -6.74 -29.61 -28.79
N VAL A 573 -6.62 -29.26 -30.07
CA VAL A 573 -6.87 -27.88 -30.55
C VAL A 573 -8.30 -27.43 -30.24
N ARG A 574 -9.30 -28.27 -30.53
CA ARG A 574 -10.71 -28.00 -30.23
C ARG A 574 -10.90 -27.70 -28.74
N ARG A 575 -10.32 -28.53 -27.86
CA ARG A 575 -10.35 -28.37 -26.41
C ARG A 575 -9.72 -27.06 -25.96
N TRP A 576 -8.58 -26.67 -26.53
CA TRP A 576 -7.92 -25.39 -26.22
C TRP A 576 -8.79 -24.19 -26.60
N ARG A 577 -9.42 -24.19 -27.77
CA ARG A 577 -10.33 -23.12 -28.20
C ARG A 577 -11.53 -22.97 -27.27
N GLU A 578 -12.18 -24.07 -26.91
CA GLU A 578 -13.29 -24.06 -25.93
C GLU A 578 -12.85 -23.54 -24.56
N THR A 579 -11.66 -23.94 -24.12
CA THR A 579 -11.08 -23.59 -22.83
C THR A 579 -10.75 -22.09 -22.77
N LEU A 580 -10.14 -21.52 -23.81
CA LEU A 580 -9.90 -20.07 -23.89
C LEU A 580 -11.20 -19.27 -23.89
N THR A 581 -12.22 -19.76 -24.60
CA THR A 581 -13.55 -19.14 -24.64
C THR A 581 -14.14 -19.07 -23.22
N LYS A 582 -14.19 -20.21 -22.52
CA LYS A 582 -14.70 -20.31 -21.14
C LYS A 582 -13.90 -19.48 -20.15
N ALA A 583 -12.57 -19.48 -20.27
CA ALA A 583 -11.70 -18.69 -19.40
C ALA A 583 -11.91 -17.19 -19.61
N ALA A 584 -12.13 -16.74 -20.85
CA ALA A 584 -12.43 -15.34 -21.17
C ALA A 584 -13.87 -14.91 -20.77
N ASP A 585 -14.76 -15.86 -20.46
CA ASP A 585 -16.09 -15.60 -19.89
C ASP A 585 -16.09 -15.45 -18.37
N CYS A 586 -15.01 -15.86 -17.69
CA CYS A 586 -14.86 -15.66 -16.25
C CYS A 586 -14.61 -14.18 -15.90
N SER A 587 -15.10 -13.76 -14.73
CA SER A 587 -14.82 -12.44 -14.18
C SER A 587 -13.33 -12.28 -13.89
N GLY A 588 -12.70 -11.33 -14.57
CA GLY A 588 -11.27 -11.04 -14.43
C GLY A 588 -10.98 -9.55 -14.52
N TRP A 589 -9.72 -9.23 -14.79
CA TRP A 589 -9.22 -7.86 -14.78
C TRP A 589 -8.55 -7.52 -16.11
N ASP A 590 -8.98 -6.44 -16.75
CA ASP A 590 -8.41 -5.92 -17.99
C ASP A 590 -7.55 -4.68 -17.72
N LEU A 591 -6.32 -4.68 -18.24
CA LEU A 591 -5.38 -3.60 -18.02
C LEU A 591 -5.92 -2.25 -18.50
N GLU A 592 -6.61 -2.22 -19.64
CA GLU A 592 -7.09 -0.97 -20.24
C GLU A 592 -8.38 -0.48 -19.58
N SER A 593 -9.42 -1.30 -19.48
CA SER A 593 -10.73 -0.87 -18.97
C SER A 593 -10.77 -0.73 -17.45
N ASP A 594 -10.07 -1.59 -16.72
CA ASP A 594 -10.12 -1.54 -15.26
C ASP A 594 -9.05 -0.60 -14.70
N ALA A 595 -7.84 -0.60 -15.28
CA ALA A 595 -6.71 0.15 -14.74
C ALA A 595 -6.28 1.35 -15.57
N ASN A 596 -7.00 1.72 -16.64
CA ASN A 596 -6.63 2.81 -17.57
C ASN A 596 -5.21 2.62 -18.14
N GLY A 597 -4.78 1.37 -18.31
CA GLY A 597 -3.46 1.01 -18.77
C GLY A 597 -2.38 0.90 -17.68
N PHE A 598 -2.64 1.32 -16.43
CA PHE A 598 -1.64 1.36 -15.35
C PHE A 598 -1.48 -0.01 -14.65
N GLU A 599 -0.31 -0.64 -14.80
CA GLU A 599 -0.03 -1.97 -14.25
C GLU A 599 -0.08 -2.01 -12.71
N ALA A 600 0.44 -0.98 -12.03
CA ALA A 600 0.45 -0.93 -10.57
C ALA A 600 -0.96 -0.97 -9.96
N LYS A 601 -1.88 -0.21 -10.56
CA LYS A 601 -3.29 -0.13 -10.16
C LYS A 601 -4.02 -1.44 -10.44
N LEU A 602 -3.71 -2.10 -11.57
CA LEU A 602 -4.24 -3.42 -11.88
C LEU A 602 -3.81 -4.45 -10.82
N ILE A 603 -2.51 -4.48 -10.49
CA ILE A 603 -1.95 -5.39 -9.50
C ILE A 603 -2.58 -5.18 -8.12
N GLU A 604 -2.78 -3.93 -7.68
CA GLU A 604 -3.45 -3.63 -6.42
C GLU A 604 -4.86 -4.25 -6.36
N ARG A 605 -5.66 -4.09 -7.42
CA ARG A 605 -6.99 -4.68 -7.52
C ARG A 605 -6.98 -6.21 -7.52
N VAL A 606 -6.03 -6.79 -8.24
CA VAL A 606 -5.84 -8.25 -8.28
C VAL A 606 -5.49 -8.77 -6.88
N VAL A 607 -4.54 -8.12 -6.19
CA VAL A 607 -4.13 -8.51 -4.83
C VAL A 607 -5.30 -8.37 -3.85
N GLU A 608 -6.08 -7.29 -3.93
CA GLU A 608 -7.30 -7.14 -3.13
C GLU A 608 -8.31 -8.26 -3.37
N ASP A 609 -8.56 -8.62 -4.63
CA ASP A 609 -9.48 -9.68 -5.02
C ASP A 609 -8.99 -11.06 -4.54
N VAL A 610 -7.69 -11.33 -4.68
CA VAL A 610 -7.05 -12.54 -4.16
C VAL A 610 -7.12 -12.58 -2.64
N LEU A 611 -6.78 -11.50 -1.94
CA LEU A 611 -6.88 -11.42 -0.48
C LEU A 611 -8.31 -11.67 -0.01
N CYS A 612 -9.31 -11.11 -0.71
CA CYS A 612 -10.69 -11.44 -0.44
C CYS A 612 -10.91 -12.95 -0.57
N LYS A 613 -10.56 -13.56 -1.70
CA LYS A 613 -10.78 -15.00 -1.97
C LYS A 613 -9.99 -15.95 -1.04
N VAL A 614 -8.77 -15.60 -0.65
CA VAL A 614 -7.91 -16.40 0.25
C VAL A 614 -8.35 -16.28 1.71
N ASN A 615 -8.69 -15.07 2.17
CA ASN A 615 -9.14 -14.81 3.54
C ASN A 615 -10.64 -15.08 3.75
N LEU A 616 -11.36 -15.48 2.69
CA LEU A 616 -12.77 -15.89 2.77
C LEU A 616 -12.99 -17.29 3.37
N VAL A 617 -11.94 -18.02 3.78
CA VAL A 617 -12.10 -19.23 4.60
C VAL A 617 -12.49 -18.80 6.02
N GLY A 618 -13.80 -18.63 6.22
CA GLY A 618 -14.47 -18.14 7.43
C GLY A 618 -15.62 -17.19 7.07
N ILE A 619 -15.28 -16.09 6.38
CA ILE A 619 -16.24 -15.04 5.93
C ILE A 619 -17.17 -15.53 4.81
N GLY A 620 -16.75 -16.50 4.00
CA GLY A 620 -17.60 -17.11 2.95
C GLY A 620 -18.87 -17.76 3.53
N SER A 621 -18.77 -18.34 4.74
CA SER A 621 -19.93 -18.90 5.43
C SER A 621 -20.90 -17.81 5.90
N TYR A 622 -20.39 -16.68 6.39
CA TYR A 622 -21.18 -15.54 6.86
C TYR A 622 -21.87 -14.81 5.70
N THR A 623 -21.15 -14.53 4.62
CA THR A 623 -21.73 -13.93 3.41
C THR A 623 -22.79 -14.84 2.78
N LYS A 624 -22.59 -16.17 2.79
CA LYS A 624 -23.62 -17.13 2.37
C LYS A 624 -24.87 -17.04 3.25
N LYS A 625 -24.72 -17.08 4.58
CA LYS A 625 -25.85 -16.92 5.52
C LYS A 625 -26.61 -15.61 5.28
N ILE A 626 -25.91 -14.50 5.05
CA ILE A 626 -26.56 -13.21 4.74
C ILE A 626 -27.31 -13.28 3.41
N LYS A 627 -26.72 -13.85 2.36
CA LYS A 627 -27.40 -14.04 1.06
C LYS A 627 -28.65 -14.92 1.19
N ASP A 628 -28.60 -15.95 2.04
CA ASP A 628 -29.73 -16.82 2.32
C ASP A 628 -30.86 -16.04 3.04
N LEU A 629 -30.52 -15.17 4.01
CA LEU A 629 -31.47 -14.27 4.67
C LEU A 629 -32.08 -13.24 3.69
N LEU A 630 -31.27 -12.76 2.74
CA LEU A 630 -31.70 -11.86 1.68
C LEU A 630 -32.62 -12.56 0.68
N LYS A 631 -32.56 -13.89 0.51
CA LYS A 631 -33.38 -14.66 -0.44
C LYS A 631 -33.38 -14.05 -1.85
N LEU A 632 -32.22 -13.91 -2.48
CA LEU A 632 -32.02 -13.14 -3.73
C LEU A 632 -32.90 -13.55 -4.94
N GLY A 633 -33.59 -14.69 -4.89
CA GLY A 633 -34.48 -15.18 -5.95
C GLY A 633 -35.97 -14.83 -5.79
N THR A 634 -36.38 -14.16 -4.70
CA THR A 634 -37.80 -13.84 -4.45
C THR A 634 -38.16 -12.42 -4.91
N ALA A 635 -39.41 -12.23 -5.31
CA ALA A 635 -39.96 -10.92 -5.68
C ALA A 635 -40.28 -10.01 -4.47
N GLU A 636 -40.19 -10.52 -3.25
CA GLU A 636 -40.38 -9.73 -2.02
C GLU A 636 -39.32 -8.63 -1.89
N VAL A 637 -39.65 -7.51 -1.25
CA VAL A 637 -38.65 -6.53 -0.76
C VAL A 637 -38.20 -6.97 0.62
N ARG A 638 -36.90 -7.25 0.81
CA ARG A 638 -36.37 -7.75 2.09
C ARG A 638 -35.29 -6.83 2.65
N ALA A 639 -35.41 -6.55 3.94
CA ALA A 639 -34.40 -5.86 4.73
C ALA A 639 -33.71 -6.85 5.68
N VAL A 640 -32.38 -6.86 5.71
CA VAL A 640 -31.56 -7.67 6.62
C VAL A 640 -30.64 -6.76 7.42
N GLY A 641 -30.57 -6.97 8.73
CA GLY A 641 -29.66 -6.23 9.61
C GLY A 641 -28.47 -7.07 10.06
N ILE A 642 -27.26 -6.54 9.93
CA ILE A 642 -26.02 -7.10 10.49
C ILE A 642 -25.72 -6.35 11.78
N TYR A 643 -25.60 -7.05 12.90
CA TYR A 643 -25.37 -6.41 14.20
C TYR A 643 -24.33 -7.12 15.05
N GLY A 644 -23.81 -6.42 16.06
CA GLY A 644 -22.74 -6.89 16.94
C GLY A 644 -21.87 -5.77 17.47
N LYS A 645 -20.93 -6.11 18.36
CA LYS A 645 -20.01 -5.16 19.03
C LYS A 645 -19.19 -4.31 18.04
N ALA A 646 -18.66 -3.19 18.50
CA ALA A 646 -17.73 -2.36 17.72
C ALA A 646 -16.49 -3.17 17.31
N GLY A 647 -15.87 -2.84 16.16
CA GLY A 647 -14.64 -3.52 15.72
C GLY A 647 -14.80 -4.94 15.16
N MET A 648 -16.02 -5.51 15.15
CA MET A 648 -16.30 -6.88 14.70
C MET A 648 -16.28 -7.10 13.17
N GLY A 649 -16.08 -6.05 12.37
CA GLY A 649 -16.05 -6.19 10.90
C GLY A 649 -17.43 -6.24 10.22
N LYS A 650 -18.49 -5.71 10.86
CA LYS A 650 -19.83 -5.61 10.27
C LYS A 650 -19.82 -4.85 8.92
N THR A 651 -19.19 -3.67 8.90
CA THR A 651 -18.99 -2.86 7.69
C THR A 651 -18.28 -3.65 6.60
N THR A 652 -17.22 -4.38 6.97
CA THR A 652 -16.47 -5.25 6.04
C THR A 652 -17.37 -6.32 5.44
N LEU A 653 -18.18 -6.99 6.26
CA LEU A 653 -19.09 -8.04 5.82
C LEU A 653 -20.19 -7.50 4.90
N ALA A 654 -20.75 -6.32 5.21
CA ALA A 654 -21.70 -5.64 4.36
C ALA A 654 -21.10 -5.23 3.02
N LYS A 655 -19.88 -4.67 3.03
CA LYS A 655 -19.17 -4.22 1.82
C LYS A 655 -18.79 -5.40 0.90
N ILE A 656 -18.34 -6.52 1.47
CA ILE A 656 -18.07 -7.75 0.70
C ILE A 656 -19.37 -8.30 0.12
N THR A 657 -20.44 -8.37 0.91
CA THR A 657 -21.74 -8.85 0.43
C THR A 657 -22.28 -7.99 -0.70
N TYR A 658 -22.19 -6.66 -0.56
CA TYR A 658 -22.56 -5.67 -1.57
C TYR A 658 -21.85 -5.94 -2.90
N LYS A 659 -20.51 -5.99 -2.89
CA LYS A 659 -19.69 -6.25 -4.09
C LYS A 659 -20.05 -7.57 -4.77
N GLN A 660 -20.50 -8.59 -4.03
CA GLN A 660 -20.84 -9.90 -4.59
C GLN A 660 -22.23 -9.97 -5.23
N ILE A 661 -23.12 -9.01 -4.98
CA ILE A 661 -24.52 -9.10 -5.42
C ILE A 661 -25.03 -7.85 -6.13
N CYS A 662 -24.31 -6.72 -6.11
CA CYS A 662 -24.75 -5.45 -6.69
C CYS A 662 -25.16 -5.57 -8.16
N ASP A 663 -24.44 -6.37 -8.94
CA ASP A 663 -24.68 -6.54 -10.38
C ASP A 663 -25.99 -7.28 -10.71
N ARG A 664 -26.72 -7.78 -9.69
CA ARG A 664 -28.02 -8.45 -9.84
C ARG A 664 -29.22 -7.49 -9.74
N PHE A 665 -28.95 -6.19 -9.57
CA PHE A 665 -29.94 -5.14 -9.33
C PHE A 665 -29.81 -4.06 -10.41
N GLU A 666 -30.92 -3.36 -10.69
CA GLU A 666 -30.96 -2.28 -11.69
C GLU A 666 -30.19 -1.04 -11.21
N GLY A 667 -30.08 -0.87 -9.89
CA GLY A 667 -29.22 0.13 -9.27
C GLY A 667 -28.88 -0.25 -7.84
N SER A 668 -27.73 0.23 -7.37
CA SER A 668 -27.24 -0.08 -6.03
C SER A 668 -26.47 1.08 -5.42
N SER A 669 -26.55 1.23 -4.11
CA SER A 669 -25.80 2.23 -3.36
C SER A 669 -25.29 1.66 -2.03
N PHE A 670 -24.08 2.10 -1.65
CA PHE A 670 -23.49 1.81 -0.35
C PHE A 670 -23.25 3.15 0.36
N LEU A 671 -24.05 3.42 1.39
CA LEU A 671 -23.93 4.62 2.21
C LEU A 671 -23.08 4.28 3.45
N SER A 672 -21.83 4.74 3.47
CA SER A 672 -20.87 4.54 4.56
C SER A 672 -21.09 5.51 5.72
N ASP A 673 -20.85 5.05 6.95
CA ASP A 673 -20.75 5.86 8.17
C ASP A 673 -21.91 6.85 8.40
N ILE A 674 -23.15 6.34 8.34
CA ILE A 674 -24.38 7.14 8.46
C ILE A 674 -24.46 7.86 9.82
N GLU A 675 -24.03 7.21 10.91
CA GLU A 675 -23.96 7.82 12.24
C GLU A 675 -23.20 9.15 12.22
N GLU A 676 -22.00 9.17 11.63
CA GLU A 676 -21.13 10.36 11.58
C GLU A 676 -21.69 11.43 10.62
N ILE A 677 -22.12 11.04 9.42
CA ILE A 677 -22.60 12.01 8.43
C ILE A 677 -23.93 12.63 8.88
N SER A 678 -24.79 11.87 9.56
CA SER A 678 -26.13 12.33 9.93
C SER A 678 -26.16 13.42 11.01
N VAL A 679 -25.07 13.60 11.76
CA VAL A 679 -24.96 14.67 12.77
C VAL A 679 -24.47 16.00 12.19
N GLU A 680 -23.90 15.98 10.97
CA GLU A 680 -23.49 17.20 10.27
C GLU A 680 -24.70 18.02 9.79
N PRO A 681 -24.56 19.35 9.64
CA PRO A 681 -25.58 20.18 8.99
C PRO A 681 -25.94 19.63 7.60
N ASP A 682 -27.24 19.45 7.35
CA ASP A 682 -27.78 18.86 6.11
C ASP A 682 -27.24 17.46 5.76
N GLY A 683 -26.66 16.75 6.73
CA GLY A 683 -26.03 15.43 6.52
C GLY A 683 -26.97 14.39 5.93
N LEU A 684 -28.22 14.30 6.42
CA LEU A 684 -29.23 13.41 5.87
C LEU A 684 -29.60 13.77 4.42
N VAL A 685 -29.70 15.07 4.09
CA VAL A 685 -29.98 15.52 2.71
C VAL A 685 -28.82 15.13 1.78
N ARG A 686 -27.57 15.23 2.26
CA ARG A 686 -26.40 14.76 1.52
C ARG A 686 -26.44 13.25 1.26
N LEU A 687 -26.84 12.45 2.24
CA LEU A 687 -27.02 11.01 2.08
C LEU A 687 -28.13 10.66 1.09
N GLN A 688 -29.25 11.41 1.09
CA GLN A 688 -30.34 11.23 0.11
C GLN A 688 -29.87 11.54 -1.32
N LYS A 689 -29.13 12.64 -1.52
CA LYS A 689 -28.50 12.98 -2.82
C LYS A 689 -27.53 11.88 -3.28
N HIS A 690 -26.73 11.34 -2.35
CA HIS A 690 -25.80 10.25 -2.64
C HIS A 690 -26.53 8.99 -3.12
N LEU A 691 -27.56 8.56 -2.39
CA LEU A 691 -28.37 7.40 -2.75
C LEU A 691 -28.96 7.51 -4.15
N LEU A 692 -29.57 8.65 -4.47
CA LEU A 692 -30.17 8.91 -5.77
C LEU A 692 -29.12 8.92 -6.89
N ARG A 693 -27.96 9.56 -6.68
CA ARG A 693 -26.85 9.57 -7.64
C ARG A 693 -26.37 8.16 -7.95
N ASP A 694 -26.18 7.33 -6.92
CA ASP A 694 -25.64 5.99 -7.08
C ASP A 694 -26.60 5.07 -7.85
N ILE A 695 -27.90 5.17 -7.58
CA ILE A 695 -28.93 4.33 -8.19
C ILE A 695 -29.31 4.82 -9.59
N LEU A 696 -29.51 6.13 -9.78
CA LEU A 696 -29.99 6.70 -11.04
C LEU A 696 -28.87 7.05 -12.02
N LYS A 697 -27.61 7.06 -11.56
CA LYS A 697 -26.44 7.49 -12.35
C LYS A 697 -26.58 8.89 -12.94
N MET A 698 -27.31 9.77 -12.25
CA MET A 698 -27.53 11.17 -12.61
C MET A 698 -26.89 12.09 -11.57
N GLU A 699 -26.38 13.23 -12.03
CA GLU A 699 -25.82 14.28 -11.17
C GLU A 699 -26.82 15.44 -10.99
N ASN A 700 -26.65 16.24 -9.92
CA ASN A 700 -27.36 17.50 -9.66
C ASN A 700 -28.84 17.42 -9.23
N PHE A 701 -29.15 16.63 -8.19
CA PHE A 701 -30.46 16.70 -7.51
C PHE A 701 -30.56 17.97 -6.65
N LYS A 702 -31.56 18.81 -6.92
CA LYS A 702 -31.97 19.88 -5.99
C LYS A 702 -32.85 19.25 -4.92
N ILE A 703 -32.33 19.25 -3.69
CA ILE A 703 -33.04 18.79 -2.50
C ILE A 703 -32.66 19.80 -1.42
N ASP A 704 -33.65 20.55 -0.98
CA ASP A 704 -33.52 21.65 -0.04
C ASP A 704 -34.07 21.27 1.36
N SER A 705 -34.72 20.10 1.48
CA SER A 705 -35.15 19.55 2.77
C SER A 705 -35.17 18.01 2.78
N ILE A 706 -35.13 17.42 3.99
CA ILE A 706 -35.20 15.95 4.16
C ILE A 706 -36.51 15.38 3.59
N HIS A 707 -37.63 16.09 3.75
CA HIS A 707 -38.94 15.64 3.28
C HIS A 707 -39.00 15.59 1.76
N GLU A 708 -38.49 16.63 1.09
CA GLU A 708 -38.36 16.65 -0.37
C GLU A 708 -37.47 15.49 -0.86
N GLY A 709 -36.38 15.19 -0.15
CA GLY A 709 -35.53 14.06 -0.48
C GLY A 709 -36.22 12.71 -0.29
N ILE A 710 -37.07 12.57 0.74
CA ILE A 710 -37.89 11.38 0.96
C ILE A 710 -38.85 11.16 -0.23
N ASP A 711 -39.58 12.19 -0.63
CA ASP A 711 -40.55 12.11 -1.73
C ASP A 711 -39.86 11.74 -3.04
N LEU A 712 -38.71 12.38 -3.34
CA LEU A 712 -37.91 12.08 -4.53
C LEU A 712 -37.36 10.65 -4.53
N ILE A 713 -36.86 10.15 -3.39
CA ILE A 713 -36.40 8.75 -3.28
C ILE A 713 -37.56 7.81 -3.55
N LYS A 714 -38.72 8.05 -2.94
CA LYS A 714 -39.90 7.22 -3.13
C LYS A 714 -40.32 7.17 -4.60
N GLU A 715 -40.48 8.32 -5.24
CA GLU A 715 -40.86 8.41 -6.66
C GLU A 715 -39.83 7.76 -7.59
N SER A 716 -38.54 7.90 -7.27
CA SER A 716 -37.45 7.42 -8.12
C SER A 716 -37.20 5.92 -8.04
N LEU A 717 -37.44 5.33 -6.87
CA LEU A 717 -37.16 3.92 -6.58
C LEU A 717 -38.40 3.02 -6.69
N GLN A 718 -39.60 3.62 -6.73
CA GLN A 718 -40.85 2.88 -6.89
C GLN A 718 -40.81 2.04 -8.17
N GLY A 719 -41.01 0.73 -8.04
CA GLY A 719 -41.01 -0.21 -9.15
C GLY A 719 -39.64 -0.67 -9.66
N LYS A 720 -38.52 -0.12 -9.15
CA LYS A 720 -37.17 -0.56 -9.53
C LYS A 720 -36.60 -1.60 -8.56
N LYS A 721 -35.92 -2.61 -9.10
CA LYS A 721 -35.22 -3.61 -8.30
C LYS A 721 -33.84 -3.10 -7.87
N VAL A 722 -33.72 -2.63 -6.63
CA VAL A 722 -32.49 -1.98 -6.12
C VAL A 722 -31.85 -2.67 -4.92
N LEU A 723 -30.56 -2.43 -4.71
CA LEU A 723 -29.80 -2.84 -3.53
C LEU A 723 -29.29 -1.62 -2.76
N VAL A 724 -29.75 -1.44 -1.52
CA VAL A 724 -29.33 -0.34 -0.66
C VAL A 724 -28.59 -0.89 0.55
N VAL A 725 -27.37 -0.39 0.80
CA VAL A 725 -26.59 -0.74 1.99
C VAL A 725 -26.42 0.49 2.87
N LEU A 726 -26.82 0.37 4.13
CA LEU A 726 -26.82 1.43 5.13
C LEU A 726 -25.85 1.07 6.24
N ASP A 727 -24.66 1.69 6.23
CA ASP A 727 -23.61 1.36 7.19
C ASP A 727 -23.67 2.25 8.44
N ASN A 728 -23.46 1.61 9.59
CA ASN A 728 -23.39 2.21 10.92
C ASN A 728 -24.62 3.08 11.27
N VAL A 729 -25.81 2.49 11.18
CA VAL A 729 -27.07 3.12 11.59
C VAL A 729 -27.23 3.02 13.11
N ASN A 730 -27.47 4.14 13.78
CA ASN A 730 -27.69 4.20 15.23
C ASN A 730 -29.06 4.80 15.63
N HIS A 731 -29.83 5.35 14.69
CA HIS A 731 -31.10 6.00 15.00
C HIS A 731 -32.17 5.77 13.92
N ILE A 732 -33.42 5.55 14.33
CA ILE A 732 -34.54 5.22 13.42
C ILE A 732 -34.82 6.30 12.37
N LYS A 733 -34.61 7.57 12.73
CA LYS A 733 -34.73 8.73 11.82
C LYS A 733 -33.86 8.59 10.56
N GLN A 734 -32.66 8.02 10.67
CA GLN A 734 -31.76 7.82 9.52
C GLN A 734 -32.39 6.89 8.48
N LEU A 735 -33.00 5.80 8.94
CA LEU A 735 -33.68 4.84 8.06
C LEU A 735 -34.96 5.39 7.47
N HIS A 736 -35.76 6.12 8.27
CA HIS A 736 -36.95 6.80 7.74
C HIS A 736 -36.60 7.80 6.64
N ALA A 737 -35.44 8.45 6.70
CA ALA A 737 -34.99 9.40 5.68
C ALA A 737 -34.43 8.74 4.40
N LEU A 738 -33.88 7.52 4.50
CA LEU A 738 -33.09 6.91 3.41
C LEU A 738 -33.74 5.68 2.76
N ALA A 739 -34.53 4.92 3.49
CA ALA A 739 -35.07 3.64 3.03
C ALA A 739 -36.57 3.46 3.29
N GLY A 740 -37.15 4.24 4.21
CA GLY A 740 -38.60 4.28 4.44
C GLY A 740 -39.21 2.89 4.71
N ASN A 741 -40.33 2.60 4.05
CA ASN A 741 -41.01 1.30 4.10
C ASN A 741 -40.80 0.51 2.79
N SER A 742 -41.26 -0.75 2.75
CA SER A 742 -41.13 -1.61 1.57
C SER A 742 -41.85 -1.09 0.32
N GLU A 743 -42.79 -0.16 0.46
CA GLU A 743 -43.57 0.39 -0.66
C GLU A 743 -42.76 1.38 -1.51
N TRP A 744 -41.63 1.87 -1.01
CA TRP A 744 -40.75 2.76 -1.75
C TRP A 744 -39.96 2.04 -2.84
N LEU A 745 -39.87 0.71 -2.77
CA LEU A 745 -38.95 -0.09 -3.60
C LEU A 745 -39.72 -1.04 -4.51
N GLY A 746 -39.17 -1.34 -5.68
CA GLY A 746 -39.73 -2.32 -6.60
C GLY A 746 -39.55 -3.76 -6.14
N PRO A 747 -40.33 -4.70 -6.71
CA PRO A 747 -40.21 -6.13 -6.42
C PRO A 747 -38.78 -6.65 -6.57
N GLY A 748 -38.34 -7.47 -5.62
CA GLY A 748 -37.00 -8.05 -5.61
C GLY A 748 -35.89 -7.15 -5.06
N SER A 749 -36.23 -5.98 -4.51
CA SER A 749 -35.26 -5.07 -3.88
C SER A 749 -34.74 -5.57 -2.53
N ARG A 750 -33.51 -5.18 -2.18
CA ARG A 750 -32.84 -5.61 -0.95
C ARG A 750 -32.24 -4.43 -0.18
N ILE A 751 -32.44 -4.44 1.13
CA ILE A 751 -31.81 -3.49 2.05
C ILE A 751 -30.91 -4.26 3.01
N LEU A 752 -29.66 -3.82 3.18
CA LEU A 752 -28.74 -4.35 4.16
C LEU A 752 -28.30 -3.22 5.10
N ALA A 753 -28.57 -3.33 6.39
CA ALA A 753 -28.15 -2.33 7.37
C ALA A 753 -27.10 -2.90 8.32
N THR A 754 -26.08 -2.13 8.70
CA THR A 754 -25.19 -2.50 9.81
C THR A 754 -25.47 -1.62 11.02
N THR A 755 -25.44 -2.19 12.22
CA THR A 755 -25.67 -1.45 13.47
C THR A 755 -25.00 -2.14 14.66
N ARG A 756 -24.83 -1.41 15.77
CA ARG A 756 -24.43 -2.00 17.05
C ARG A 756 -25.63 -2.45 17.87
N ASP A 757 -26.83 -1.91 17.59
CA ASP A 757 -28.03 -2.08 18.39
C ASP A 757 -29.01 -3.08 17.75
N GLU A 758 -29.22 -4.24 18.39
CA GLU A 758 -30.22 -5.22 17.95
C GLU A 758 -31.67 -4.70 18.10
N LEU A 759 -31.92 -3.88 19.12
CA LEU A 759 -33.26 -3.34 19.38
C LEU A 759 -33.69 -2.41 18.25
N LEU A 760 -32.75 -1.65 17.66
CA LEU A 760 -33.00 -0.85 16.47
C LEU A 760 -33.52 -1.73 15.32
N LEU A 761 -32.87 -2.85 15.02
CA LEU A 761 -33.33 -3.80 13.99
C LEU A 761 -34.72 -4.38 14.29
N THR A 762 -35.01 -4.63 15.57
CA THR A 762 -36.31 -5.15 16.01
C THR A 762 -37.42 -4.12 15.79
N ARG A 763 -37.18 -2.86 16.17
CA ARG A 763 -38.12 -1.75 15.99
C ARG A 763 -38.40 -1.47 14.51
N LEU A 764 -37.43 -1.73 13.64
CA LEU A 764 -37.56 -1.58 12.19
C LEU A 764 -38.32 -2.72 11.52
N GLY A 765 -38.55 -3.84 12.21
CA GLY A 765 -39.21 -5.00 11.62
C GLY A 765 -38.42 -5.61 10.46
N VAL A 766 -37.10 -5.67 10.55
CA VAL A 766 -36.27 -6.29 9.49
C VAL A 766 -36.63 -7.77 9.32
N HIS A 767 -36.52 -8.27 8.09
CA HIS A 767 -36.93 -9.64 7.74
C HIS A 767 -35.92 -10.71 8.18
N GLY A 768 -34.71 -10.29 8.55
CA GLY A 768 -33.65 -11.16 9.04
C GLY A 768 -32.61 -10.36 9.80
N LYS A 769 -32.02 -10.98 10.81
CA LYS A 769 -30.92 -10.42 11.59
C LYS A 769 -29.74 -11.38 11.53
N PHE A 770 -28.54 -10.84 11.40
CA PHE A 770 -27.31 -11.59 11.42
C PHE A 770 -26.37 -11.02 12.49
N LYS A 771 -26.14 -11.78 13.55
CA LYS A 771 -25.20 -11.42 14.61
C LYS A 771 -23.78 -11.78 14.17
N VAL A 772 -22.87 -10.81 14.19
CA VAL A 772 -21.45 -11.07 14.02
C VAL A 772 -20.87 -11.47 15.37
N GLU A 773 -20.45 -12.72 15.47
CA GLU A 773 -19.85 -13.29 16.66
C GLU A 773 -18.34 -13.03 16.72
N GLU A 774 -17.80 -13.14 17.93
CA GLU A 774 -16.36 -13.08 18.18
C GLU A 774 -15.63 -14.18 17.42
N LEU A 775 -14.46 -13.86 16.87
CA LEU A 775 -13.60 -14.85 16.24
C LEU A 775 -13.21 -15.89 17.27
N ASN A 776 -13.26 -17.17 16.86
CA ASN A 776 -12.74 -18.20 17.74
C ASN A 776 -11.22 -18.05 17.90
N TYR A 777 -10.66 -18.64 18.95
CA TYR A 777 -9.24 -18.55 19.28
C TYR A 777 -8.32 -18.77 18.07
N TRP A 778 -8.59 -19.80 17.26
CA TRP A 778 -7.78 -20.11 16.09
C TRP A 778 -7.88 -19.05 15.00
N GLU A 779 -9.07 -18.52 14.73
CA GLU A 779 -9.26 -17.42 13.77
C GLU A 779 -8.59 -16.13 14.26
N SER A 780 -8.73 -15.81 15.54
CA SER A 780 -8.10 -14.67 16.19
C SER A 780 -6.59 -14.73 16.10
N PHE A 781 -6.01 -15.91 16.37
CA PHE A 781 -4.58 -16.15 16.28
C PHE A 781 -4.04 -15.93 14.87
N LYS A 782 -4.76 -16.38 13.84
CA LYS A 782 -4.38 -16.14 12.44
C LYS A 782 -4.43 -14.66 12.08
N VAL A 783 -5.49 -13.95 12.47
CA VAL A 783 -5.66 -12.52 12.20
C VAL A 783 -4.57 -11.71 12.89
N PHE A 784 -4.31 -11.99 14.17
CA PHE A 784 -3.26 -11.33 14.92
C PHE A 784 -1.87 -11.54 14.30
N ASN A 785 -1.49 -12.79 14.06
CA ASN A 785 -0.18 -13.11 13.49
C ASN A 785 0.01 -12.50 12.11
N TRP A 786 -1.05 -12.42 11.32
CA TRP A 786 -1.01 -11.75 10.03
C TRP A 786 -0.55 -10.30 10.16
N TYR A 787 -1.17 -9.54 11.07
CA TYR A 787 -0.80 -8.15 11.30
C TYR A 787 0.55 -7.99 12.02
N ALA A 788 0.91 -8.94 12.88
CA ALA A 788 2.18 -8.92 13.63
C ALA A 788 3.41 -9.36 12.81
N PHE A 789 3.24 -10.30 11.87
CA PHE A 789 4.36 -10.98 11.20
C PHE A 789 4.26 -11.00 9.67
N GLY A 790 3.13 -10.63 9.09
CA GLY A 790 2.86 -10.75 7.65
C GLY A 790 2.59 -12.18 7.19
N LYS A 791 2.36 -13.12 8.13
CA LYS A 791 2.06 -14.53 7.87
C LYS A 791 1.20 -15.12 8.98
N VAL A 792 0.59 -16.26 8.71
CA VAL A 792 -0.38 -16.91 9.63
C VAL A 792 0.30 -17.51 10.87
N ASP A 793 1.56 -17.93 10.74
CA ASP A 793 2.33 -18.58 11.81
C ASP A 793 3.21 -17.59 12.57
N ALA A 794 3.25 -17.72 13.89
CA ALA A 794 4.18 -16.94 14.72
C ALA A 794 5.65 -17.28 14.41
N ARG A 795 6.55 -16.32 14.62
CA ARG A 795 7.99 -16.57 14.54
C ARG A 795 8.45 -17.38 15.76
N GLU A 796 9.51 -18.17 15.60
CA GLU A 796 10.12 -18.92 16.70
C GLU A 796 10.52 -17.96 17.83
N GLY A 797 10.12 -18.26 19.07
CA GLY A 797 10.27 -17.38 20.24
C GLY A 797 9.12 -16.39 20.48
N TYR A 798 8.21 -16.16 19.52
CA TYR A 798 7.05 -15.26 19.66
C TYR A 798 5.72 -16.01 19.84
N LEU A 799 5.72 -17.34 19.74
CA LEU A 799 4.50 -18.15 19.82
C LEU A 799 3.72 -17.87 21.11
N GLU A 800 4.37 -17.98 22.26
CA GLU A 800 3.75 -17.76 23.58
C GLU A 800 3.20 -16.33 23.74
N LEU A 801 3.92 -15.35 23.21
CA LEU A 801 3.51 -13.94 23.27
C LEU A 801 2.35 -13.66 22.33
N SER A 802 2.27 -14.37 21.20
CA SER A 802 1.15 -14.27 20.26
C SER A 802 -0.10 -14.89 20.86
N ILE A 803 0.04 -15.98 21.63
CA ILE A 803 -1.05 -16.58 22.39
C ILE A 803 -1.59 -15.57 23.41
N ARG A 804 -0.72 -15.02 24.26
CA ARG A 804 -1.08 -13.98 25.25
C ARG A 804 -1.71 -12.75 24.61
N ALA A 805 -1.17 -12.27 23.49
CA ALA A 805 -1.72 -11.12 22.77
C ALA A 805 -3.14 -11.37 22.25
N VAL A 806 -3.42 -12.58 21.78
CA VAL A 806 -4.75 -12.99 21.31
C VAL A 806 -5.72 -13.12 22.47
N GLU A 807 -5.27 -13.61 23.62
CA GLU A 807 -6.07 -13.65 24.85
C GLU A 807 -6.44 -12.23 25.31
N GLN A 808 -5.50 -11.28 25.25
CA GLN A 808 -5.74 -9.88 25.61
C GLN A 808 -6.65 -9.13 24.63
N ALA A 809 -6.46 -9.33 23.32
CA ALA A 809 -7.29 -8.69 22.30
C ALA A 809 -8.68 -9.36 22.14
N GLY A 810 -8.84 -10.57 22.68
CA GLY A 810 -10.03 -11.38 22.54
C GLY A 810 -10.34 -11.76 21.09
N GLY A 811 -11.60 -12.15 20.84
CA GLY A 811 -12.09 -12.48 19.50
C GLY A 811 -12.44 -11.27 18.62
N VAL A 812 -11.91 -10.07 18.90
CA VAL A 812 -12.30 -8.84 18.21
C VAL A 812 -11.31 -8.49 17.09
N PRO A 813 -11.70 -8.58 15.80
CA PRO A 813 -10.80 -8.37 14.67
C PRO A 813 -10.04 -7.03 14.67
N LEU A 814 -10.71 -5.94 15.04
CA LEU A 814 -10.07 -4.61 15.07
C LEU A 814 -9.00 -4.51 16.17
N ALA A 815 -9.25 -5.07 17.35
CA ALA A 815 -8.29 -5.11 18.44
C ALA A 815 -7.08 -5.98 18.09
N LEU A 816 -7.33 -7.17 17.52
CA LEU A 816 -6.27 -8.07 17.03
C LEU A 816 -5.40 -7.40 15.96
N LYS A 817 -6.03 -6.67 15.03
CA LYS A 817 -5.33 -5.87 14.01
C LYS A 817 -4.48 -4.77 14.65
N ALA A 818 -5.06 -3.97 15.54
CA ALA A 818 -4.37 -2.86 16.18
C ALA A 818 -3.17 -3.33 17.00
N LEU A 819 -3.36 -4.36 17.83
CA LEU A 819 -2.31 -4.93 18.66
C LEU A 819 -1.24 -5.62 17.80
N GLY A 820 -1.64 -6.41 16.79
CA GLY A 820 -0.72 -7.06 15.87
C GLY A 820 0.13 -6.05 15.10
N SER A 821 -0.48 -5.05 14.47
CA SER A 821 0.23 -4.00 13.74
C SER A 821 1.12 -3.15 14.65
N PHE A 822 0.72 -2.91 15.88
CA PHE A 822 1.57 -2.23 16.85
C PHE A 822 2.83 -3.03 17.14
N LEU A 823 2.67 -4.32 17.41
CA LEU A 823 3.74 -5.23 17.78
C LEU A 823 4.62 -5.67 16.60
N GLN A 824 4.20 -5.38 15.37
CA GLN A 824 4.92 -5.71 14.14
C GLN A 824 6.34 -5.15 14.14
N GLY A 825 7.32 -6.04 13.89
CA GLY A 825 8.74 -5.68 13.82
C GLY A 825 9.39 -5.30 15.17
N ARG A 826 8.68 -5.43 16.30
CA ARG A 826 9.20 -5.15 17.64
C ARG A 826 9.85 -6.40 18.27
N SER A 827 10.74 -6.19 19.25
CA SER A 827 11.45 -7.28 19.94
C SER A 827 10.57 -7.99 20.97
N ILE A 828 10.96 -9.21 21.34
CA ILE A 828 10.31 -10.05 22.37
C ILE A 828 10.09 -9.28 23.69
N ASP A 829 11.06 -8.47 24.13
CA ASP A 829 10.93 -7.75 25.41
C ASP A 829 9.92 -6.60 25.35
N VAL A 830 9.71 -6.02 24.16
CA VAL A 830 8.64 -5.03 23.97
C VAL A 830 7.29 -5.72 23.97
N TRP A 831 7.17 -6.89 23.33
CA TRP A 831 5.97 -7.71 23.40
C TRP A 831 5.62 -8.08 24.83
N LYS A 832 6.58 -8.60 25.60
CA LYS A 832 6.39 -8.94 27.02
C LYS A 832 5.91 -7.75 27.84
N ARG A 833 6.57 -6.60 27.76
CA ARG A 833 6.18 -5.39 28.50
C ARG A 833 4.77 -4.90 28.15
N VAL A 834 4.42 -4.89 26.86
CA VAL A 834 3.08 -4.47 26.42
C VAL A 834 2.02 -5.44 26.93
N LEU A 835 2.29 -6.75 26.90
CA LEU A 835 1.36 -7.77 27.37
C LEU A 835 1.24 -7.77 28.90
N GLU A 836 2.34 -7.66 29.62
CA GLU A 836 2.37 -7.53 31.09
C GLU A 836 1.60 -6.28 31.55
N TYR A 837 1.74 -5.17 30.83
CA TYR A 837 0.96 -3.97 31.08
C TYR A 837 -0.54 -4.21 30.90
N LEU A 838 -0.96 -4.79 29.76
CA LEU A 838 -2.36 -5.10 29.48
C LEU A 838 -2.94 -6.11 30.50
N GLU A 839 -2.16 -7.11 30.90
CA GLU A 839 -2.53 -8.11 31.91
C GLU A 839 -2.69 -7.50 33.31
N SER A 840 -1.77 -6.59 33.69
CA SER A 840 -1.80 -5.93 35.00
C SER A 840 -3.04 -5.06 35.20
N GLU A 841 -3.55 -4.42 34.14
CA GLU A 841 -4.78 -3.64 34.21
C GLU A 841 -6.05 -4.50 34.17
N SER A 842 -6.02 -5.64 33.45
CA SER A 842 -7.15 -6.59 33.44
C SER A 842 -7.41 -7.23 34.82
N SER A 843 -6.39 -7.28 35.68
CA SER A 843 -6.45 -7.91 37.01
C SER A 843 -6.95 -6.98 38.13
N GLN A 844 -7.13 -5.68 37.86
CA GLN A 844 -7.65 -4.70 38.84
C GLN A 844 -9.12 -4.30 38.59
N GLY A 845 -9.79 -4.94 37.62
CA GLY A 845 -11.14 -4.60 37.17
C GLY A 845 -12.32 -5.30 37.87
N ASP A 846 -12.10 -6.20 38.83
CA ASP A 846 -13.17 -6.83 39.60
C ASP A 846 -12.99 -6.65 41.12
N PRO A 847 -13.61 -5.63 41.72
CA PRO A 847 -13.95 -5.66 43.14
C PRO A 847 -15.48 -5.56 43.33
N GLU A 848 -16.28 -6.38 42.64
CA GLU A 848 -17.67 -6.64 43.03
C GLU A 848 -18.04 -8.12 42.79
N ASN A 849 -17.44 -9.02 43.55
CA ASN A 849 -18.06 -10.29 43.94
C ASN A 849 -17.30 -10.95 45.10
N THR A 850 -17.40 -10.34 46.29
CA THR A 850 -17.34 -11.03 47.59
C THR A 850 -18.28 -10.33 48.55
#